data_AF-A0A543I717-F1
#
_entry.id   AF-A0A543I717-F1
#
_cell.length_a   1.000
_cell.length_b   1.000
_cell.length_c   1.000
_cell.angle_alpha   90.00
_cell.angle_beta   90.00
_cell.angle_gamma   90.00
#
_symmetry.space_group_name_H-M   'P 1'
#
loop_
_entity.id
_entity.type
_entity.pdbx_description
1 polymer ?
#
loop_
_entity_poly.entity_id
_entity_poly.type
_entity_poly.pdbx_seq_one_letter_code
_entity_poly.pdbx_strand_id
1 'polypeptide(L)'
;MRIAVVGGGPGGLYFSALMKQLNPQHDITVWERNAADDTFGFGVVFSDETLGGIENADTVFSAQMAEQFARWTDIDVHYKGEMHTIGGQGFAAMSRKELLALLQRRCESLGVTVHYSTLAPDTDELSRDYDLVLAADGLNSMVRTRYADSFKPHLDPRPCKFIWLGTDLVFEAFKFFIKETDYGVMQIHGYPYSDQGSTFIVEMHPDVWERAGFGASADKSFPPGVSDEESIAKIAEIFADELAGHNILANNSKWINFTTVKNESWSHNNIVLIGDAAHTAHFSIGSGTKLALEDALALAACLHEHAGVPEALEAYERERRPSADSVQRAAQASLEWFENIAQYVDQEPVQFCFNLLTRSRRITHDNLKLRDPEFTELVDETFAAAVGTGETSAPAMFQPHRIGQLELVNRVVLSPMDMYSAVDGVPGDFHLAHLGSRATGGAGLVMTEMVCVSPEARITPGDTGLYSDEQTDAWRRIVNYAHANSAAKVGVQLGHAGRKGSTRLMWEGIDQPLEEGNWEVIAPSAIPYSDKNQVPREMTRADMETVREQFVEATRRAAEAGFDLLEVHAAHGYLLSSFLSPLSNTRTDVYGGSLENRLRFPLEVFDAVRAAWPAERPLGVRLSATDWADGGNHTEDAVAIAEAFIAHGAQSIDVSTGQVVSTEKPAFGRSYQTPFADAIRNRVAARHGVTVIAVGAIASYDDVNSILLAGRADLCALGRSHLYNPHWTLHAAAEQGYVGVGAQWPMPYRAGRRRPPTSRTEAVRPRLELVLPAEGEPVNNHVRWTPNRLGEKVSV
;
A
#
# COMPACT_ATOMS: atom_id res chain seq x y z
N MET A 1 -18.60 36.03 16.06
CA MET A 1 -18.95 34.63 16.38
C MET A 1 -18.38 34.29 17.74
N ARG A 2 -19.15 33.63 18.59
CA ARG A 2 -18.73 33.01 19.84
C ARG A 2 -18.32 31.57 19.55
N ILE A 3 -17.08 31.19 19.85
CA ILE A 3 -16.52 29.88 19.55
C ILE A 3 -16.02 29.19 20.83
N ALA A 4 -16.48 27.97 21.06
CA ALA A 4 -16.01 27.09 22.12
C ALA A 4 -15.02 26.08 21.54
N VAL A 5 -13.84 25.93 22.15
CA VAL A 5 -12.82 24.97 21.71
C VAL A 5 -12.53 23.98 22.83
N VAL A 6 -12.83 22.71 22.58
CA VAL A 6 -12.59 21.59 23.49
C VAL A 6 -11.25 20.96 23.10
N GLY A 7 -10.20 21.25 23.87
CA GLY A 7 -8.83 20.78 23.64
C GLY A 7 -7.86 21.88 23.20
N GLY A 8 -6.78 22.06 23.97
CA GLY A 8 -5.69 23.03 23.72
C GLY A 8 -4.47 22.42 23.03
N GLY A 9 -4.67 21.39 22.19
CA GLY A 9 -3.62 20.85 21.33
C GLY A 9 -3.27 21.77 20.15
N PRO A 10 -2.31 21.37 19.28
CA PRO A 10 -1.84 22.21 18.18
C PRO A 10 -2.98 22.70 17.25
N GLY A 11 -3.92 21.81 16.88
CA GLY A 11 -5.05 22.17 16.03
C GLY A 11 -5.99 23.19 16.69
N GLY A 12 -6.37 22.97 17.96
CA GLY A 12 -7.31 23.86 18.68
C GLY A 12 -6.74 25.26 18.93
N LEU A 13 -5.47 25.34 19.35
CA LEU A 13 -4.80 26.63 19.55
C LEU A 13 -4.55 27.36 18.23
N TYR A 14 -4.10 26.65 17.19
CA TYR A 14 -3.83 27.27 15.89
C TYR A 14 -5.11 27.80 15.24
N PHE A 15 -6.19 27.02 15.26
CA PHE A 15 -7.50 27.48 14.82
C PHE A 15 -7.95 28.75 15.54
N SER A 16 -7.79 28.78 16.87
CA SER A 16 -8.17 29.94 17.69
C SER A 16 -7.38 31.21 17.31
N ALA A 17 -6.08 31.05 17.05
CA ALA A 17 -5.23 32.13 16.58
C ALA A 17 -5.63 32.62 15.17
N LEU A 18 -5.93 31.73 14.24
CA LEU A 18 -6.37 32.07 12.89
C LEU A 18 -7.71 32.81 12.89
N MET A 19 -8.70 32.31 13.61
CA MET A 19 -10.02 32.96 13.71
C MET A 19 -9.91 34.36 14.30
N LYS A 20 -9.10 34.58 15.35
CA LYS A 20 -8.86 35.93 15.89
C LYS A 20 -8.17 36.87 14.90
N GLN A 21 -7.27 36.36 14.06
CA GLN A 21 -6.61 37.15 13.02
C GLN A 21 -7.56 37.56 11.91
N LEU A 22 -8.43 36.64 11.47
CA LEU A 22 -9.44 36.91 10.44
C LEU A 22 -10.46 37.94 10.90
N ASN A 23 -10.89 37.89 12.18
CA ASN A 23 -11.72 38.92 12.76
C ASN A 23 -11.51 39.03 14.30
N PRO A 24 -10.91 40.14 14.78
CA PRO A 24 -10.63 40.34 16.21
C PRO A 24 -11.87 40.33 17.13
N GLN A 25 -13.07 40.54 16.57
CA GLN A 25 -14.35 40.54 17.30
C GLN A 25 -14.86 39.13 17.64
N HIS A 26 -14.20 38.07 17.15
CA HIS A 26 -14.52 36.71 17.60
C HIS A 26 -14.30 36.55 19.10
N ASP A 27 -15.26 35.96 19.80
CA ASP A 27 -15.17 35.62 21.22
C ASP A 27 -14.82 34.12 21.32
N ILE A 28 -13.58 33.80 21.71
CA ILE A 28 -13.07 32.43 21.65
C ILE A 28 -12.62 32.00 23.05
N THR A 29 -13.16 30.87 23.50
CA THR A 29 -12.79 30.22 24.77
C THR A 29 -12.27 28.81 24.50
N VAL A 30 -11.07 28.51 24.98
CA VAL A 30 -10.41 27.21 24.86
C VAL A 30 -10.35 26.55 26.24
N TRP A 31 -10.75 25.28 26.33
CA TRP A 31 -10.60 24.47 27.54
C TRP A 31 -9.58 23.35 27.29
N GLU A 32 -8.49 23.37 28.06
CA GLU A 32 -7.45 22.33 28.09
C GLU A 32 -7.48 21.62 29.45
N ARG A 33 -7.61 20.29 29.40
CA ARG A 33 -7.70 19.44 30.59
C ARG A 33 -6.38 19.31 31.34
N ASN A 34 -5.24 19.46 30.66
CA ASN A 34 -3.91 19.32 31.23
C ASN A 34 -3.33 20.69 31.63
N ALA A 35 -2.21 20.70 32.37
CA ALA A 35 -1.47 21.93 32.61
C ALA A 35 -0.86 22.49 31.30
N ALA A 36 -0.50 23.77 31.29
CA ALA A 36 0.06 24.42 30.09
C ALA A 36 1.40 23.79 29.62
N ASP A 37 2.15 23.22 30.56
CA ASP A 37 3.44 22.56 30.35
C ASP A 37 3.36 21.03 30.27
N ASP A 38 2.18 20.44 30.54
CA ASP A 38 1.91 19.02 30.34
C ASP A 38 1.83 18.71 28.85
N THR A 39 2.84 18.03 28.33
CA THR A 39 2.90 17.63 26.92
C THR A 39 3.15 16.14 26.81
N PHE A 40 2.62 15.49 25.78
CA PHE A 40 2.83 14.08 25.50
C PHE A 40 3.66 13.93 24.22
N GLY A 41 4.78 13.20 24.31
CA GLY A 41 5.73 13.03 23.21
C GLY A 41 6.84 14.09 23.18
N PHE A 42 7.69 13.99 22.16
CA PHE A 42 8.93 14.79 22.02
C PHE A 42 8.90 15.68 20.79
N GLY A 43 9.56 15.28 19.69
CA GLY A 43 9.63 16.07 18.47
C GLY A 43 8.41 15.95 17.57
N VAL A 44 8.23 16.93 16.69
CA VAL A 44 7.21 16.91 15.62
C VAL A 44 7.88 17.26 14.31
N VAL A 45 7.60 16.51 13.25
CA VAL A 45 8.18 16.72 11.91
C VAL A 45 7.15 17.38 11.00
N PHE A 46 7.61 18.33 10.18
CA PHE A 46 6.85 19.06 9.18
C PHE A 46 7.48 18.86 7.80
N SER A 47 6.61 18.80 6.79
CA SER A 47 6.98 18.87 5.38
C SER A 47 6.95 20.32 4.88
N ASP A 48 7.75 20.63 3.86
CA ASP A 48 7.80 21.96 3.24
C ASP A 48 6.43 22.50 2.81
N GLU A 49 5.55 21.65 2.27
CA GLU A 49 4.19 22.03 1.85
C GLU A 49 3.35 22.59 3.02
N THR A 50 3.40 21.92 4.17
CA THR A 50 2.68 22.34 5.38
C THR A 50 3.25 23.65 5.92
N LEU A 51 4.58 23.81 5.88
CA LEU A 51 5.22 25.05 6.30
C LEU A 51 4.83 26.23 5.40
N GLY A 52 4.75 26.02 4.08
CA GLY A 52 4.27 27.04 3.14
C GLY A 52 2.82 27.46 3.40
N GLY A 53 1.95 26.51 3.76
CA GLY A 53 0.57 26.80 4.17
C GLY A 53 0.49 27.65 5.44
N ILE A 54 1.33 27.34 6.44
CA ILE A 54 1.42 28.12 7.69
C ILE A 54 1.99 29.52 7.43
N GLU A 55 3.05 29.63 6.62
CA GLU A 55 3.68 30.91 6.27
C GLU A 55 2.69 31.87 5.59
N ASN A 56 1.87 31.36 4.67
CA ASN A 56 0.86 32.18 3.99
C ASN A 56 -0.25 32.66 4.94
N ALA A 57 -0.54 31.91 6.00
CA ALA A 57 -1.68 32.17 6.89
C ALA A 57 -1.29 32.99 8.15
N ASP A 58 -0.14 32.71 8.75
CA ASP A 58 0.37 33.39 9.93
C ASP A 58 1.90 33.52 9.87
N THR A 59 2.35 34.61 9.22
CA THR A 59 3.77 34.91 9.03
C THR A 59 4.53 35.08 10.36
N VAL A 60 3.86 35.56 11.41
CA VAL A 60 4.47 35.74 12.74
C VAL A 60 4.75 34.39 13.38
N PHE A 61 3.76 33.50 13.37
CA PHE A 61 3.92 32.15 13.90
C PHE A 61 4.94 31.35 13.08
N SER A 62 4.90 31.44 11.75
CA SER A 62 5.86 30.78 10.86
C SER A 62 7.31 31.23 11.12
N ALA A 63 7.55 32.54 11.24
CA ALA A 63 8.89 33.07 11.55
C ALA A 63 9.41 32.56 12.90
N GLN A 64 8.55 32.53 13.92
CA GLN A 64 8.94 32.01 15.24
C GLN A 64 9.23 30.51 15.23
N MET A 65 8.48 29.71 14.46
CA MET A 65 8.79 28.29 14.27
C MET A 65 10.13 28.10 13.55
N ALA A 66 10.39 28.92 12.52
CA ALA A 66 11.60 28.84 11.70
C ALA A 66 12.89 29.03 12.51
N GLU A 67 12.85 29.83 13.59
CA GLU A 67 13.98 30.04 14.50
C GLU A 67 14.31 28.80 15.36
N GLN A 68 13.38 27.86 15.52
CA GLN A 68 13.52 26.70 16.41
C GLN A 68 13.66 25.37 15.66
N PHE A 69 13.60 25.37 14.33
CA PHE A 69 13.64 24.12 13.56
C PHE A 69 15.05 23.51 13.48
N ALA A 70 15.11 22.22 13.81
CA ALA A 70 16.10 21.33 13.24
C ALA A 70 15.73 21.03 11.79
N ARG A 71 16.65 21.24 10.83
CA ARG A 71 16.44 20.97 9.40
C ARG A 71 17.49 20.04 8.84
N TRP A 72 17.05 19.06 8.04
CA TRP A 72 17.90 18.09 7.37
C TRP A 72 17.15 17.47 6.17
N THR A 73 17.84 16.75 5.30
CA THR A 73 17.21 16.06 4.15
C THR A 73 17.43 14.55 4.17
N ASP A 74 18.39 14.07 4.96
CA ASP A 74 18.82 12.68 5.00
C ASP A 74 17.95 11.77 5.88
N ILE A 75 17.89 10.50 5.46
CA ILE A 75 17.44 9.37 6.26
C ILE A 75 18.59 8.36 6.34
N ASP A 76 19.03 8.02 7.53
CA ASP A 76 19.92 6.88 7.76
C ASP A 76 19.10 5.64 8.09
N VAL A 77 19.32 4.57 7.34
CA VAL A 77 18.78 3.24 7.63
C VAL A 77 19.92 2.35 8.10
N HIS A 78 19.86 1.96 9.37
CA HIS A 78 20.77 0.99 9.98
C HIS A 78 20.13 -0.39 9.98
N TYR A 79 20.70 -1.32 9.22
CA TYR A 79 20.18 -2.67 9.05
C TYR A 79 21.33 -3.65 8.75
N LYS A 80 21.32 -4.83 9.42
CA LYS A 80 22.37 -5.86 9.32
C LYS A 80 23.81 -5.36 9.53
N GLY A 81 23.99 -4.35 10.38
CA GLY A 81 25.30 -3.76 10.67
C GLY A 81 25.81 -2.80 9.60
N GLU A 82 25.04 -2.57 8.54
CA GLU A 82 25.31 -1.58 7.51
C GLU A 82 24.45 -0.33 7.74
N MET A 83 24.95 0.82 7.24
CA MET A 83 24.21 2.07 7.24
C MET A 83 24.15 2.61 5.82
N HIS A 84 22.94 2.84 5.32
CA HIS A 84 22.71 3.57 4.09
C HIS A 84 22.10 4.93 4.41
N THR A 85 22.66 5.98 3.83
CA THR A 85 22.11 7.34 3.87
C THR A 85 21.36 7.60 2.58
N ILE A 86 20.12 8.08 2.69
CA ILE A 86 19.27 8.43 1.55
C ILE A 86 18.81 9.88 1.70
N GLY A 87 19.13 10.70 0.70
CA GLY A 87 18.91 12.14 0.70
C GLY A 87 17.60 12.61 0.06
N GLY A 88 17.49 13.93 -0.05
CA GLY A 88 16.47 14.64 -0.83
C GLY A 88 15.04 14.59 -0.29
N GLN A 89 14.84 14.22 0.97
CA GLN A 89 13.49 14.06 1.54
C GLN A 89 12.92 15.35 2.13
N GLY A 90 13.77 16.25 2.62
CA GLY A 90 13.40 17.55 3.19
C GLY A 90 12.56 17.43 4.47
N PHE A 91 13.19 17.67 5.62
CA PHE A 91 12.53 17.63 6.92
C PHE A 91 12.83 18.87 7.74
N ALA A 92 11.81 19.32 8.47
CA ALA A 92 11.95 20.27 9.57
C ALA A 92 11.29 19.69 10.81
N ALA A 93 11.93 19.77 11.96
CA ALA A 93 11.33 19.34 13.21
C ALA A 93 11.63 20.29 14.36
N MET A 94 10.72 20.31 15.33
CA MET A 94 10.89 21.07 16.57
C MET A 94 10.26 20.32 17.74
N SER A 95 10.58 20.75 18.97
CA SER A 95 9.94 20.22 20.17
C SER A 95 8.43 20.49 20.17
N ARG A 96 7.62 19.47 20.48
CA ARG A 96 6.17 19.63 20.66
C ARG A 96 5.85 20.60 21.79
N LYS A 97 6.68 20.61 22.84
CA LYS A 97 6.54 21.54 23.97
C LYS A 97 6.73 22.99 23.53
N GLU A 98 7.74 23.25 22.70
CA GLU A 98 7.99 24.59 22.18
C GLU A 98 6.91 25.02 21.19
N LEU A 99 6.45 24.12 20.32
CA LEU A 99 5.33 24.37 19.41
C LEU A 99 4.08 24.83 20.17
N LEU A 100 3.70 24.10 21.22
CA LEU A 100 2.56 24.47 22.07
C LEU A 100 2.81 25.80 22.76
N ALA A 101 3.99 26.02 23.35
CA ALA A 101 4.31 27.28 24.00
C ALA A 101 4.22 28.49 23.04
N LEU A 102 4.62 28.33 21.76
CA LEU A 102 4.46 29.37 20.73
C LEU A 102 2.99 29.63 20.42
N LEU A 103 2.19 28.57 20.22
CA LEU A 103 0.76 28.69 19.96
C LEU A 103 -0.01 29.32 21.13
N GLN A 104 0.35 28.96 22.36
CA GLN A 104 -0.22 29.54 23.58
C GLN A 104 0.08 31.05 23.66
N ARG A 105 1.34 31.46 23.48
CA ARG A 105 1.73 32.88 23.42
C ARG A 105 1.03 33.62 22.28
N ARG A 106 0.88 32.98 21.12
CA ARG A 106 0.17 33.55 19.97
C ARG A 106 -1.30 33.80 20.31
N CYS A 107 -1.98 32.82 20.90
CA CYS A 107 -3.36 32.96 21.39
C CYS A 107 -3.52 34.08 22.41
N GLU A 108 -2.64 34.14 23.41
CA GLU A 108 -2.63 35.20 24.43
C GLU A 108 -2.45 36.59 23.79
N SER A 109 -1.52 36.72 22.84
CA SER A 109 -1.26 37.99 22.14
C SER A 109 -2.45 38.50 21.33
N LEU A 110 -3.34 37.59 20.90
CA LEU A 110 -4.54 37.87 20.12
C LEU A 110 -5.81 37.97 20.99
N GLY A 111 -5.68 37.83 22.31
CA GLY A 111 -6.78 37.92 23.26
C GLY A 111 -7.76 36.74 23.21
N VAL A 112 -7.25 35.53 22.96
CA VAL A 112 -8.02 34.28 23.14
C VAL A 112 -8.03 33.91 24.63
N THR A 113 -9.18 33.49 25.15
CA THR A 113 -9.28 33.02 26.54
C THR A 113 -8.95 31.53 26.59
N VAL A 114 -7.91 31.13 27.33
CA VAL A 114 -7.50 29.73 27.48
C VAL A 114 -7.56 29.32 28.95
N HIS A 115 -8.32 28.27 29.25
CA HIS A 115 -8.43 27.67 30.57
C HIS A 115 -7.64 26.36 30.61
N TYR A 116 -6.54 26.33 31.37
CA TYR A 116 -5.75 25.12 31.61
C TYR A 116 -6.24 24.35 32.83
N SER A 117 -5.87 23.07 32.91
CA SER A 117 -6.26 22.17 34.00
C SER A 117 -7.77 22.17 34.26
N THR A 118 -8.56 22.43 33.20
CA THR A 118 -9.99 22.67 33.28
C THR A 118 -10.68 21.81 32.24
N LEU A 119 -11.59 20.93 32.68
CA LEU A 119 -12.44 20.20 31.76
C LEU A 119 -13.42 21.16 31.09
N ALA A 120 -13.66 20.95 29.80
CA ALA A 120 -14.68 21.70 29.09
C ALA A 120 -16.08 21.44 29.69
N PRO A 121 -16.99 22.43 29.65
CA PRO A 121 -18.40 22.22 29.96
C PRO A 121 -19.04 21.12 29.09
N ASP A 122 -20.25 20.69 29.47
CA ASP A 122 -20.98 19.68 28.68
C ASP A 122 -21.20 20.18 27.25
N THR A 123 -20.98 19.30 26.28
CA THR A 123 -20.99 19.71 24.87
C THR A 123 -22.38 20.19 24.40
N ASP A 124 -23.48 19.73 25.01
CA ASP A 124 -24.81 20.24 24.67
C ASP A 124 -25.04 21.66 25.21
N GLU A 125 -24.39 22.03 26.32
CA GLU A 125 -24.38 23.40 26.85
C GLU A 125 -23.57 24.30 25.92
N LEU A 126 -22.36 23.87 25.55
CA LEU A 126 -21.50 24.59 24.61
C LEU A 126 -22.19 24.81 23.25
N SER A 127 -22.84 23.78 22.70
CA SER A 127 -23.54 23.85 21.42
C SER A 127 -24.73 24.82 21.44
N ARG A 128 -25.36 25.04 22.59
CA ARG A 128 -26.46 26.01 22.75
C ARG A 128 -25.97 27.44 22.92
N ASP A 129 -24.87 27.64 23.65
CA ASP A 129 -24.42 28.96 24.06
C ASP A 129 -23.41 29.61 23.08
N TYR A 130 -22.78 28.79 22.24
CA TYR A 130 -21.79 29.22 21.25
C TYR A 130 -22.30 28.99 19.83
N ASP A 131 -21.83 29.83 18.90
CA ASP A 131 -22.19 29.72 17.49
C ASP A 131 -21.48 28.51 16.84
N LEU A 132 -20.31 28.12 17.35
CA LEU A 132 -19.50 26.99 16.90
C LEU A 132 -18.82 26.29 18.09
N VAL A 133 -18.81 24.97 18.08
CA VAL A 133 -18.04 24.12 19.01
C VAL A 133 -17.00 23.31 18.23
N LEU A 134 -15.72 23.60 18.46
CA LEU A 134 -14.61 22.86 17.89
C LEU A 134 -14.15 21.77 18.85
N ALA A 135 -14.19 20.52 18.41
CA ALA A 135 -13.64 19.38 19.13
C ALA A 135 -12.23 19.04 18.62
N ALA A 136 -11.23 19.43 19.41
CA ALA A 136 -9.81 19.19 19.19
C ALA A 136 -9.19 18.37 20.35
N ASP A 137 -9.99 17.53 21.01
CA ASP A 137 -9.65 16.79 22.23
C ASP A 137 -8.93 15.44 21.97
N GLY A 138 -8.53 15.22 20.72
CA GLY A 138 -7.59 14.19 20.29
C GLY A 138 -8.16 12.78 20.17
N LEU A 139 -7.28 11.78 20.21
CA LEU A 139 -7.62 10.38 19.95
C LEU A 139 -8.80 9.88 20.81
N ASN A 140 -8.81 10.21 22.11
CA ASN A 140 -9.84 9.78 23.06
C ASN A 140 -10.98 10.82 23.19
N SER A 141 -11.39 11.40 22.06
CA SER A 141 -12.39 12.48 22.02
C SER A 141 -13.69 12.08 22.71
N MET A 142 -14.06 12.84 23.75
CA MET A 142 -15.34 12.67 24.45
C MET A 142 -16.49 13.19 23.60
N VAL A 143 -16.25 14.24 22.81
CA VAL A 143 -17.24 14.81 21.89
C VAL A 143 -17.60 13.80 20.80
N ARG A 144 -16.60 13.19 20.15
CA ARG A 144 -16.83 12.14 19.15
C ARG A 144 -17.62 10.97 19.73
N THR A 145 -17.27 10.56 20.95
CA THR A 145 -17.94 9.46 21.65
C THR A 145 -19.40 9.79 21.96
N ARG A 146 -19.68 11.03 22.39
CA ARG A 146 -21.04 11.47 22.73
C ARG A 146 -21.97 11.49 21.51
N TYR A 147 -21.51 11.98 20.36
CA TYR A 147 -22.31 12.08 19.14
C TYR A 147 -21.93 11.01 18.11
N ALA A 148 -21.59 9.80 18.57
CA ALA A 148 -21.16 8.69 17.72
C ALA A 148 -22.22 8.33 16.65
N ASP A 149 -23.51 8.50 16.93
CA ASP A 149 -24.59 8.26 15.97
C ASP A 149 -24.53 9.20 14.75
N SER A 150 -23.96 10.40 14.92
CA SER A 150 -23.79 11.39 13.84
C SER A 150 -22.46 11.24 13.14
N PHE A 151 -21.36 11.17 13.89
CA PHE A 151 -20.01 11.08 13.32
C PHE A 151 -19.72 9.69 12.72
N LYS A 152 -20.35 8.65 13.28
CA LYS A 152 -20.14 7.22 12.98
C LYS A 152 -18.64 6.86 12.95
N PRO A 153 -17.99 6.89 14.12
CA PRO A 153 -16.57 6.59 14.21
C PRO A 153 -16.28 5.12 13.92
N HIS A 154 -15.24 4.88 13.13
CA HIS A 154 -14.57 3.60 13.00
C HIS A 154 -13.20 3.69 13.69
N LEU A 155 -13.02 2.88 14.73
CA LEU A 155 -11.80 2.81 15.53
C LEU A 155 -11.13 1.46 15.28
N ASP A 156 -9.91 1.49 14.75
CA ASP A 156 -9.10 0.30 14.46
C ASP A 156 -7.84 0.32 15.34
N PRO A 157 -7.88 -0.31 16.53
CA PRO A 157 -6.71 -0.43 17.39
C PRO A 157 -5.71 -1.42 16.81
N ARG A 158 -4.50 -0.95 16.56
CA ARG A 158 -3.44 -1.70 15.87
C ARG A 158 -2.60 -2.50 16.86
N PRO A 159 -2.21 -3.75 16.51
CA PRO A 159 -1.53 -4.65 17.43
C PRO A 159 -0.15 -4.15 17.87
N CYS A 160 0.63 -3.53 16.99
CA CYS A 160 1.99 -3.11 17.30
C CYS A 160 2.09 -2.22 18.55
N LYS A 161 3.10 -2.51 19.37
CA LYS A 161 3.41 -1.79 20.59
C LYS A 161 4.47 -0.76 20.28
N PHE A 162 4.25 0.47 20.74
CA PHE A 162 5.28 1.51 20.69
C PHE A 162 5.36 2.29 21.99
N ILE A 163 6.54 2.85 22.26
CA ILE A 163 6.79 3.78 23.36
C ILE A 163 7.54 4.98 22.80
N TRP A 164 7.03 6.18 23.11
CA TRP A 164 7.62 7.43 22.63
C TRP A 164 8.58 7.98 23.68
N LEU A 165 9.87 8.00 23.34
CA LEU A 165 10.95 8.49 24.18
C LEU A 165 11.70 9.63 23.48
N GLY A 166 12.54 10.32 24.25
CA GLY A 166 13.57 11.20 23.74
C GLY A 166 14.95 10.68 24.13
N THR A 167 15.99 11.33 23.65
CA THR A 167 17.38 11.10 24.07
C THR A 167 18.16 12.41 24.03
N ASP A 168 19.14 12.56 24.92
CA ASP A 168 20.11 13.67 24.86
C ASP A 168 21.18 13.47 23.76
N LEU A 169 21.15 12.34 23.05
CA LEU A 169 21.86 12.15 21.78
C LEU A 169 21.18 12.93 20.67
N VAL A 170 21.84 13.97 20.16
CA VAL A 170 21.35 14.74 19.02
C VAL A 170 21.70 14.03 17.72
N PHE A 171 20.70 13.49 17.03
CA PHE A 171 20.86 12.91 15.71
C PHE A 171 21.00 14.02 14.66
N GLU A 172 21.74 13.74 13.60
CA GLU A 172 21.96 14.71 12.51
C GLU A 172 20.99 14.50 11.34
N ALA A 173 20.20 13.42 11.39
CA ALA A 173 19.26 13.04 10.34
C ALA A 173 18.12 12.19 10.94
N PHE A 174 17.12 11.87 10.12
CA PHE A 174 16.14 10.86 10.49
C PHE A 174 16.84 9.50 10.51
N LYS A 175 16.58 8.68 11.51
CA LYS A 175 17.21 7.38 11.69
C LYS A 175 16.17 6.29 11.82
N PHE A 176 16.35 5.23 11.03
CA PHE A 176 15.75 3.93 11.28
C PHE A 176 16.83 3.00 11.80
N PHE A 177 16.67 2.48 13.01
CA PHE A 177 17.47 1.36 13.49
C PHE A 177 16.62 0.10 13.47
N ILE A 178 16.98 -0.87 12.65
CA ILE A 178 16.28 -2.16 12.55
C ILE A 178 17.18 -3.20 13.21
N LYS A 179 16.82 -3.59 14.45
CA LYS A 179 17.63 -4.46 15.30
C LYS A 179 16.99 -5.83 15.42
N GLU A 180 17.68 -6.84 14.93
CA GLU A 180 17.35 -8.24 15.19
C GLU A 180 17.92 -8.63 16.55
N THR A 181 17.03 -9.02 17.47
CA THR A 181 17.39 -9.46 18.82
C THR A 181 16.99 -10.92 19.03
N ASP A 182 17.43 -11.53 20.13
CA ASP A 182 16.98 -12.87 20.54
C ASP A 182 15.45 -12.96 20.74
N TYR A 183 14.76 -11.82 20.89
CA TYR A 183 13.31 -11.75 21.04
C TYR A 183 12.58 -11.55 19.69
N GLY A 184 13.30 -11.19 18.62
CA GLY A 184 12.77 -10.81 17.30
C GLY A 184 13.16 -9.39 16.90
N VAL A 185 12.52 -8.87 15.85
CA VAL A 185 12.83 -7.55 15.28
C VAL A 185 12.25 -6.43 16.15
N MET A 186 13.09 -5.47 16.50
CA MET A 186 12.70 -4.21 17.12
C MET A 186 13.18 -3.06 16.24
N GLN A 187 12.39 -2.00 16.15
CA GLN A 187 12.75 -0.84 15.34
C GLN A 187 12.70 0.47 16.12
N ILE A 188 13.61 1.38 15.78
CA ILE A 188 13.64 2.75 16.26
C ILE A 188 13.30 3.71 15.13
N HIS A 189 12.44 4.67 15.43
CA HIS A 189 12.23 5.88 14.63
C HIS A 189 12.83 7.07 15.37
N GLY A 190 13.98 7.56 14.91
CA GLY A 190 14.75 8.62 15.55
C GLY A 190 14.87 9.87 14.67
N TYR A 191 14.83 11.07 15.26
CA TYR A 191 15.09 12.32 14.54
C TYR A 191 15.37 13.47 15.50
N PRO A 192 16.20 14.46 15.13
CA PRO A 192 16.42 15.64 15.96
C PRO A 192 15.16 16.49 16.07
N TYR A 193 14.95 17.10 17.23
CA TYR A 193 13.92 18.13 17.40
C TYR A 193 14.45 19.44 17.99
N SER A 194 15.72 19.47 18.40
CA SER A 194 16.40 20.64 18.96
C SER A 194 17.92 20.43 18.97
N ASP A 195 18.66 21.43 19.41
CA ASP A 195 20.11 21.34 19.66
C ASP A 195 20.49 20.46 20.87
N GLN A 196 19.50 20.00 21.65
CA GLN A 196 19.72 19.35 22.95
C GLN A 196 19.09 17.95 23.04
N GLY A 197 18.35 17.51 22.01
CA GLY A 197 17.78 16.18 22.03
C GLY A 197 17.06 15.76 20.76
N SER A 198 16.83 14.45 20.69
CA SER A 198 16.16 13.76 19.58
C SER A 198 14.99 12.94 20.05
N THR A 199 14.02 12.74 19.17
CA THR A 199 12.99 11.72 19.35
C THR A 199 13.62 10.33 19.22
N PHE A 200 13.16 9.39 20.03
CA PHE A 200 13.57 7.99 20.04
C PHE A 200 12.33 7.10 20.25
N ILE A 201 11.59 6.78 19.18
CA ILE A 201 10.38 5.94 19.29
C ILE A 201 10.79 4.49 19.07
N VAL A 202 10.51 3.64 20.05
CA VAL A 202 10.71 2.19 19.94
C VAL A 202 9.39 1.54 19.57
N GLU A 203 9.38 0.70 18.54
CA GLU A 203 8.20 -0.02 18.07
C GLU A 203 8.56 -1.49 17.79
N MET A 204 7.62 -2.40 18.07
CA MET A 204 7.78 -3.83 17.76
C MET A 204 6.43 -4.56 17.71
N HIS A 205 6.43 -5.77 17.17
CA HIS A 205 5.26 -6.67 17.18
C HIS A 205 4.94 -7.14 18.62
N PRO A 206 3.66 -7.37 19.00
CA PRO A 206 3.27 -7.84 20.33
C PRO A 206 4.02 -9.07 20.81
N ASP A 207 4.25 -10.05 19.93
CA ASP A 207 4.95 -11.27 20.31
C ASP A 207 6.42 -11.00 20.68
N VAL A 208 7.06 -10.02 20.02
CA VAL A 208 8.43 -9.59 20.36
C VAL A 208 8.41 -8.87 21.70
N TRP A 209 7.44 -7.99 21.91
CA TRP A 209 7.25 -7.24 23.14
C TRP A 209 7.03 -8.17 24.36
N GLU A 210 6.22 -9.22 24.19
CA GLU A 210 5.96 -10.22 25.23
C GLU A 210 7.20 -11.08 25.50
N ARG A 211 7.87 -11.59 24.46
CA ARG A 211 9.12 -12.36 24.62
C ARG A 211 10.23 -11.54 25.26
N ALA A 212 10.30 -10.24 24.95
CA ALA A 212 11.20 -9.29 25.58
C ALA A 212 10.76 -8.92 27.01
N GLY A 213 9.68 -9.48 27.56
CA GLY A 213 9.27 -9.32 28.96
C GLY A 213 8.71 -7.94 29.31
N PHE A 214 8.35 -7.11 28.32
CA PHE A 214 7.68 -5.83 28.57
C PHE A 214 6.21 -6.02 28.98
N GLY A 215 5.64 -7.21 28.76
CA GLY A 215 4.30 -7.61 29.23
C GLY A 215 4.06 -7.41 30.72
N ALA A 216 5.09 -7.48 31.55
CA ALA A 216 4.97 -7.30 33.00
C ALA A 216 4.47 -5.90 33.41
N SER A 217 4.61 -4.88 32.56
CA SER A 217 4.09 -3.53 32.83
C SER A 217 2.71 -3.26 32.20
N ALA A 218 2.13 -4.22 31.46
CA ALA A 218 0.88 -4.05 30.72
C ALA A 218 -0.31 -3.62 31.59
N ASP A 219 -0.42 -4.21 32.78
CA ASP A 219 -1.52 -3.99 33.72
C ASP A 219 -1.26 -2.81 34.69
N LYS A 220 -0.09 -2.16 34.60
CA LYS A 220 0.26 -1.03 35.46
C LYS A 220 -0.45 0.23 34.93
N SER A 221 -1.30 0.82 35.76
CA SER A 221 -1.87 2.14 35.48
C SER A 221 -0.86 3.22 35.91
N PHE A 222 -0.36 3.99 34.94
CA PHE A 222 0.52 5.12 35.18
C PHE A 222 -0.28 6.42 35.30
N PRO A 223 -0.25 7.11 36.46
CA PRO A 223 -0.83 8.44 36.61
C PRO A 223 -0.18 9.46 35.67
N PRO A 224 -0.84 10.58 35.35
CA PRO A 224 -0.18 11.71 34.69
C PRO A 224 1.09 12.12 35.43
N GLY A 225 2.17 12.32 34.68
CA GLY A 225 3.53 12.61 35.12
C GLY A 225 4.43 11.39 35.32
N VAL A 226 3.91 10.15 35.29
CA VAL A 226 4.67 8.94 35.60
C VAL A 226 4.96 8.13 34.34
N SER A 227 6.21 7.73 34.15
CA SER A 227 6.68 6.91 33.02
C SER A 227 6.95 5.45 33.44
N ASP A 228 7.01 4.56 32.47
CA ASP A 228 7.37 3.15 32.66
C ASP A 228 8.90 2.95 32.75
N GLU A 229 9.46 3.35 33.90
CA GLU A 229 10.91 3.36 34.14
C GLU A 229 11.58 1.97 33.97
N GLU A 230 10.86 0.89 34.28
CA GLU A 230 11.36 -0.48 34.10
C GLU A 230 11.58 -0.80 32.62
N SER A 231 10.59 -0.48 31.78
CA SER A 231 10.72 -0.63 30.33
C SER A 231 11.82 0.27 29.75
N ILE A 232 11.92 1.51 30.24
CA ILE A 232 12.93 2.48 29.78
C ILE A 232 14.34 1.98 30.07
N ALA A 233 14.60 1.50 31.29
CA ALA A 233 15.89 0.95 31.66
C ALA A 233 16.29 -0.24 30.78
N LYS A 234 15.33 -1.12 30.48
CA LYS A 234 15.55 -2.26 29.59
C LYS A 234 15.79 -1.85 28.13
N ILE A 235 15.08 -0.84 27.64
CA ILE A 235 15.33 -0.27 26.30
C ILE A 235 16.74 0.32 26.24
N ALA A 236 17.19 1.03 27.27
CA ALA A 236 18.54 1.57 27.34
C ALA A 236 19.62 0.47 27.29
N GLU A 237 19.36 -0.69 27.89
CA GLU A 237 20.25 -1.86 27.80
C GLU A 237 20.26 -2.46 26.39
N ILE A 238 19.07 -2.69 25.79
CA ILE A 238 18.95 -3.30 24.46
C ILE A 238 19.57 -2.42 23.36
N PHE A 239 19.42 -1.10 23.48
CA PHE A 239 19.88 -0.12 22.50
C PHE A 239 21.11 0.67 22.97
N ALA A 240 21.93 0.09 23.86
CA ALA A 240 23.10 0.76 24.44
C ALA A 240 24.09 1.24 23.37
N ASP A 241 24.29 0.44 22.32
CA ASP A 241 25.18 0.77 21.20
C ASP A 241 24.66 1.98 20.40
N GLU A 242 23.37 1.99 20.09
CA GLU A 242 22.71 3.07 19.34
C GLU A 242 22.60 4.36 20.15
N LEU A 243 22.53 4.26 21.48
CA LEU A 243 22.55 5.40 22.39
C LEU A 243 23.96 5.92 22.68
N ALA A 244 25.02 5.14 22.45
CA ALA A 244 26.40 5.57 22.65
C ALA A 244 26.68 6.22 24.03
N GLY A 245 26.03 5.72 25.09
CA GLY A 245 26.17 6.23 26.46
C GLY A 245 25.32 7.46 26.81
N HIS A 246 24.46 7.91 25.90
CA HIS A 246 23.49 8.98 26.11
C HIS A 246 22.25 8.53 26.89
N ASN A 247 21.57 9.47 27.53
CA ASN A 247 20.42 9.18 28.39
C ASN A 247 19.12 9.18 27.59
N ILE A 248 18.23 8.22 27.91
CA ILE A 248 16.84 8.27 27.47
C ILE A 248 16.09 9.31 28.30
N LEU A 249 15.32 10.14 27.62
CA LEU A 249 14.41 11.12 28.20
C LEU A 249 12.99 10.56 28.16
N ALA A 250 12.29 10.63 29.29
CA ALA A 250 10.91 10.17 29.42
C ALA A 250 9.97 11.34 29.67
N ASN A 251 8.77 11.27 29.10
CA ASN A 251 7.72 12.26 29.31
C ASN A 251 6.35 11.59 29.21
N ASN A 252 5.84 11.11 30.35
CA ASN A 252 4.64 10.27 30.39
C ASN A 252 4.76 9.03 29.48
N SER A 253 5.98 8.50 29.36
CA SER A 253 6.33 7.50 28.36
C SER A 253 5.92 6.12 28.85
N LYS A 254 5.04 5.46 28.09
CA LYS A 254 4.53 4.11 28.35
C LYS A 254 4.21 3.40 27.05
N TRP A 255 4.15 2.07 27.09
CA TRP A 255 3.72 1.28 25.95
C TRP A 255 2.26 1.56 25.60
N ILE A 256 2.03 1.87 24.32
CA ILE A 256 0.69 2.13 23.77
C ILE A 256 0.54 1.44 22.42
N ASN A 257 -0.73 1.30 22.03
CA ASN A 257 -1.13 0.84 20.71
C ASN A 257 -1.60 2.05 19.91
N PHE A 258 -1.25 2.08 18.62
CA PHE A 258 -1.80 3.09 17.74
C PHE A 258 -3.26 2.76 17.43
N THR A 259 -4.13 3.76 17.32
CA THR A 259 -5.52 3.54 16.90
C THR A 259 -5.80 4.40 15.68
N THR A 260 -6.15 3.75 14.58
CA THR A 260 -6.61 4.45 13.38
C THR A 260 -8.05 4.89 13.60
N VAL A 261 -8.29 6.20 13.53
CA VAL A 261 -9.62 6.81 13.67
C VAL A 261 -10.08 7.28 12.31
N LYS A 262 -11.31 6.91 11.94
CA LYS A 262 -12.03 7.47 10.79
C LYS A 262 -13.46 7.81 11.23
N ASN A 263 -14.04 8.85 10.66
CA ASN A 263 -15.43 9.21 10.87
C ASN A 263 -16.14 9.37 9.51
N GLU A 264 -17.37 8.86 9.38
CA GLU A 264 -18.18 9.05 8.18
C GLU A 264 -18.55 10.52 7.98
N SER A 265 -18.78 11.27 9.06
CA SER A 265 -18.98 12.72 9.04
C SER A 265 -18.11 13.39 10.10
N TRP A 266 -17.67 14.62 9.84
CA TRP A 266 -16.83 15.40 10.77
C TRP A 266 -17.60 16.49 11.50
N SER A 267 -18.90 16.64 11.23
CA SER A 267 -19.74 17.66 11.86
C SER A 267 -21.08 17.11 12.37
N HIS A 268 -21.61 17.78 13.39
CA HIS A 268 -22.94 17.55 13.95
C HIS A 268 -23.52 18.91 14.37
N ASN A 269 -24.52 19.42 13.65
CA ASN A 269 -25.05 20.78 13.84
C ASN A 269 -23.93 21.84 13.78
N ASN A 270 -23.66 22.54 14.89
CA ASN A 270 -22.57 23.51 15.02
C ASN A 270 -21.30 22.92 15.70
N ILE A 271 -21.20 21.60 15.79
CA ILE A 271 -20.05 20.89 16.35
C ILE A 271 -19.20 20.33 15.22
N VAL A 272 -17.89 20.50 15.28
CA VAL A 272 -16.95 19.98 14.27
C VAL A 272 -15.72 19.33 14.89
N LEU A 273 -15.27 18.21 14.34
CA LEU A 273 -14.05 17.50 14.72
C LEU A 273 -12.88 17.96 13.86
N ILE A 274 -11.67 18.09 14.45
CA ILE A 274 -10.41 18.28 13.70
C ILE A 274 -9.27 17.39 14.25
N GLY A 275 -8.22 17.19 13.46
CA GLY A 275 -7.02 16.45 13.89
C GLY A 275 -7.34 15.04 14.35
N ASP A 276 -6.64 14.54 15.38
CA ASP A 276 -6.81 13.17 15.87
C ASP A 276 -8.23 12.85 16.41
N ALA A 277 -9.07 13.86 16.67
CA ALA A 277 -10.48 13.64 16.98
C ALA A 277 -11.26 13.19 15.73
N ALA A 278 -10.97 13.78 14.56
CA ALA A 278 -11.60 13.48 13.28
C ALA A 278 -10.93 12.30 12.56
N HIS A 279 -9.60 12.25 12.55
CA HIS A 279 -8.84 11.25 11.81
C HIS A 279 -7.38 11.21 12.25
N THR A 280 -6.85 10.01 12.50
CA THR A 280 -5.44 9.82 12.88
C THR A 280 -4.61 9.29 11.71
N ALA A 281 -3.31 9.58 11.73
CA ALA A 281 -2.32 9.00 10.81
C ALA A 281 -1.09 8.52 11.58
N HIS A 282 -0.62 7.30 11.27
CA HIS A 282 0.53 6.70 11.95
C HIS A 282 1.77 7.60 11.88
N PHE A 283 2.50 7.71 13.00
CA PHE A 283 3.68 8.58 13.12
C PHE A 283 4.81 8.22 12.14
N SER A 284 4.82 6.99 11.63
CA SER A 284 5.80 6.52 10.63
C SER A 284 5.86 7.32 9.31
N ILE A 285 4.87 8.18 9.04
CA ILE A 285 4.88 9.11 7.91
C ILE A 285 4.80 10.59 8.35
N GLY A 286 5.05 10.88 9.63
CA GLY A 286 5.19 12.25 10.15
C GLY A 286 3.97 13.15 9.97
N SER A 287 2.74 12.64 10.13
CA SER A 287 1.54 13.35 9.63
C SER A 287 0.49 13.75 10.69
N GLY A 288 0.55 13.30 11.95
CA GLY A 288 -0.51 13.56 12.94
C GLY A 288 -0.74 15.05 13.25
N THR A 289 0.29 15.74 13.75
CA THR A 289 0.19 17.20 14.04
C THR A 289 0.02 18.03 12.77
N LYS A 290 0.63 17.60 11.66
CA LYS A 290 0.43 18.20 10.33
C LYS A 290 -1.06 18.24 9.96
N LEU A 291 -1.76 17.11 10.05
CA LEU A 291 -3.19 17.03 9.74
C LEU A 291 -4.01 17.99 10.60
N ALA A 292 -3.73 18.05 11.92
CA ALA A 292 -4.45 18.94 12.82
C ALA A 292 -4.28 20.44 12.49
N LEU A 293 -3.09 20.86 12.05
CA LEU A 293 -2.84 22.25 11.65
C LEU A 293 -3.47 22.57 10.28
N GLU A 294 -3.43 21.63 9.33
CA GLU A 294 -4.09 21.77 8.03
C GLU A 294 -5.61 21.83 8.16
N ASP A 295 -6.18 21.04 9.07
CA ASP A 295 -7.62 21.07 9.38
C ASP A 295 -8.02 22.41 9.98
N ALA A 296 -7.24 22.91 10.95
CA ALA A 296 -7.46 24.22 11.55
C ALA A 296 -7.41 25.34 10.51
N LEU A 297 -6.46 25.29 9.58
CA LEU A 297 -6.33 26.27 8.50
C LEU A 297 -7.52 26.24 7.54
N ALA A 298 -7.86 25.06 7.03
CA ALA A 298 -8.98 24.91 6.09
C ALA A 298 -10.33 25.27 6.73
N LEU A 299 -10.57 24.83 7.97
CA LEU A 299 -11.80 25.18 8.68
C LEU A 299 -11.93 26.69 8.89
N ALA A 300 -10.84 27.37 9.27
CA ALA A 300 -10.84 28.82 9.44
C ALA A 300 -11.11 29.55 8.12
N ALA A 301 -10.53 29.08 7.00
CA ALA A 301 -10.80 29.62 5.67
C ALA A 301 -12.27 29.43 5.27
N CYS A 302 -12.83 28.21 5.40
CA CYS A 302 -14.22 27.95 5.09
C CYS A 302 -15.19 28.80 5.94
N LEU A 303 -14.92 28.97 7.23
CA LEU A 303 -15.74 29.84 8.11
C LEU A 303 -15.64 31.32 7.75
N HIS A 304 -14.57 31.75 7.09
CA HIS A 304 -14.41 33.13 6.60
C HIS A 304 -15.13 33.36 5.26
N GLU A 305 -15.06 32.37 4.37
CA GLU A 305 -15.60 32.45 3.01
C GLU A 305 -17.12 32.24 2.94
N HIS A 306 -17.70 31.55 3.92
CA HIS A 306 -19.12 31.24 3.98
C HIS A 306 -19.86 32.04 5.06
N ALA A 307 -21.08 32.48 4.75
CA ALA A 307 -21.88 33.31 5.66
C ALA A 307 -22.53 32.52 6.82
N GLY A 308 -22.73 31.21 6.65
CA GLY A 308 -23.37 30.34 7.63
C GLY A 308 -22.45 29.19 8.06
N VAL A 309 -22.55 28.81 9.34
CA VAL A 309 -21.76 27.73 9.93
C VAL A 309 -22.03 26.38 9.24
N PRO A 310 -23.28 25.95 8.99
CA PRO A 310 -23.54 24.67 8.33
C PRO A 310 -22.87 24.57 6.95
N GLU A 311 -22.99 25.61 6.13
CA GLU A 311 -22.38 25.64 4.80
C GLU A 311 -20.84 25.61 4.86
N ALA A 312 -20.25 26.27 5.86
CA ALA A 312 -18.81 26.25 6.09
C ALA A 312 -18.31 24.86 6.51
N LEU A 313 -19.04 24.15 7.37
CA LEU A 313 -18.66 22.81 7.82
C LEU A 313 -18.73 21.78 6.69
N GLU A 314 -19.75 21.86 5.84
CA GLU A 314 -19.86 21.04 4.63
C GLU A 314 -18.73 21.34 3.63
N ALA A 315 -18.35 22.62 3.47
CA ALA A 315 -17.24 23.02 2.62
C ALA A 315 -15.90 22.48 3.13
N TYR A 316 -15.64 22.61 4.43
CA TYR A 316 -14.45 22.10 5.11
C TYR A 316 -14.29 20.59 4.87
N GLU A 317 -15.35 19.81 5.15
CA GLU A 317 -15.28 18.34 5.00
C GLU A 317 -15.05 17.94 3.53
N ARG A 318 -15.72 18.61 2.59
CA ARG A 318 -15.58 18.34 1.15
C ARG A 318 -14.17 18.66 0.62
N GLU A 319 -13.55 19.73 1.11
CA GLU A 319 -12.20 20.13 0.73
C GLU A 319 -11.14 19.19 1.33
N ARG A 320 -11.25 18.89 2.62
CA ARG A 320 -10.20 18.19 3.37
C ARG A 320 -10.23 16.68 3.26
N ARG A 321 -11.42 16.07 3.15
CA ARG A 321 -11.59 14.61 3.12
C ARG A 321 -10.72 13.90 2.08
N PRO A 322 -10.62 14.34 0.81
CA PRO A 322 -9.78 13.65 -0.18
C PRO A 322 -8.29 13.60 0.21
N SER A 323 -7.77 14.71 0.77
CA SER A 323 -6.36 14.80 1.20
C SER A 323 -6.12 13.97 2.47
N ALA A 324 -7.00 14.09 3.47
CA ALA A 324 -6.93 13.31 4.70
C ALA A 324 -7.01 11.80 4.42
N ASP A 325 -7.96 11.34 3.60
CA ASP A 325 -8.10 9.94 3.22
C ASP A 325 -6.85 9.42 2.49
N SER A 326 -6.24 10.26 1.65
CA SER A 326 -4.99 9.92 0.95
C SER A 326 -3.82 9.72 1.91
N VAL A 327 -3.65 10.64 2.87
CA VAL A 327 -2.63 10.54 3.91
C VAL A 327 -2.88 9.31 4.80
N GLN A 328 -4.13 9.06 5.20
CA GLN A 328 -4.48 7.88 6.00
C GLN A 328 -4.21 6.57 5.27
N ARG A 329 -4.51 6.47 3.96
CA ARG A 329 -4.18 5.28 3.16
C ARG A 329 -2.67 5.02 3.12
N ALA A 330 -1.87 6.07 2.96
CA ALA A 330 -0.41 5.96 2.97
C ALA A 330 0.13 5.60 4.38
N ALA A 331 -0.45 6.19 5.42
CA ALA A 331 -0.11 5.89 6.81
C ALA A 331 -0.43 4.45 7.18
N GLN A 332 -1.60 3.95 6.77
CA GLN A 332 -2.03 2.57 6.97
C GLN A 332 -1.06 1.60 6.29
N ALA A 333 -0.69 1.84 5.03
CA ALA A 333 0.27 1.00 4.32
C ALA A 333 1.65 0.97 4.98
N SER A 334 2.12 2.13 5.48
CA SER A 334 3.37 2.23 6.22
C SER A 334 3.30 1.50 7.56
N LEU A 335 2.19 1.66 8.29
CA LEU A 335 1.93 0.97 9.55
C LEU A 335 1.93 -0.54 9.38
N GLU A 336 1.17 -1.06 8.40
CA GLU A 336 1.09 -2.50 8.13
C GLU A 336 2.45 -3.06 7.70
N TRP A 337 3.27 -2.28 6.99
CA TRP A 337 4.63 -2.69 6.64
C TRP A 337 5.51 -2.88 7.90
N PHE A 338 5.45 -1.95 8.86
CA PHE A 338 6.19 -2.08 10.13
C PHE A 338 5.65 -3.20 11.02
N GLU A 339 4.34 -3.43 11.04
CA GLU A 339 3.74 -4.58 11.73
C GLU A 339 4.28 -5.91 11.21
N ASN A 340 4.59 -5.97 9.91
CA ASN A 340 5.05 -7.17 9.22
C ASN A 340 6.55 -7.14 8.89
N ILE A 341 7.34 -6.25 9.50
CA ILE A 341 8.75 -6.03 9.16
C ILE A 341 9.61 -7.31 9.23
N ALA A 342 9.23 -8.25 10.11
CA ALA A 342 9.89 -9.53 10.29
C ALA A 342 9.94 -10.38 9.01
N GLN A 343 9.04 -10.17 8.04
CA GLN A 343 9.08 -10.89 6.77
C GLN A 343 10.21 -10.43 5.83
N TYR A 344 10.86 -9.31 6.12
CA TYR A 344 11.93 -8.74 5.29
C TYR A 344 13.33 -8.90 5.86
N VAL A 345 13.50 -9.60 7.00
CA VAL A 345 14.79 -9.78 7.67
C VAL A 345 15.82 -10.52 6.83
N ASP A 346 15.39 -11.24 5.78
CA ASP A 346 16.30 -11.92 4.86
C ASP A 346 16.65 -11.08 3.62
N GLN A 347 16.06 -9.89 3.46
CA GLN A 347 16.39 -9.00 2.34
C GLN A 347 17.85 -8.54 2.42
N GLU A 348 18.42 -8.33 1.22
CA GLU A 348 19.69 -7.64 1.03
C GLU A 348 19.56 -6.17 1.48
N PRO A 349 20.56 -5.58 2.14
CA PRO A 349 20.45 -4.25 2.75
C PRO A 349 19.98 -3.11 1.84
N VAL A 350 20.47 -3.00 0.60
CA VAL A 350 20.05 -1.96 -0.34
C VAL A 350 18.58 -2.15 -0.74
N GLN A 351 18.18 -3.39 -1.06
CA GLN A 351 16.79 -3.72 -1.35
C GLN A 351 15.86 -3.42 -0.15
N PHE A 352 16.29 -3.75 1.07
CA PHE A 352 15.54 -3.46 2.29
C PHE A 352 15.33 -1.95 2.47
N CYS A 353 16.38 -1.15 2.29
CA CYS A 353 16.30 0.32 2.36
C CYS A 353 15.29 0.87 1.34
N PHE A 354 15.35 0.40 0.09
CA PHE A 354 14.41 0.82 -0.95
C PHE A 354 12.96 0.38 -0.64
N ASN A 355 12.77 -0.84 -0.15
CA ASN A 355 11.46 -1.34 0.28
C ASN A 355 10.88 -0.47 1.41
N LEU A 356 11.69 -0.18 2.44
CA LEU A 356 11.33 0.69 3.55
C LEU A 356 10.90 2.06 3.04
N LEU A 357 11.68 2.72 2.18
CA LEU A 357 11.36 4.06 1.68
C LEU A 357 10.08 4.10 0.83
N THR A 358 9.82 3.05 0.07
CA THR A 358 8.65 2.96 -0.84
C THR A 358 7.41 2.32 -0.20
N ARG A 359 7.45 1.93 1.09
CA ARG A 359 6.35 1.24 1.81
C ARG A 359 5.00 1.95 1.76
N SER A 360 5.02 3.29 1.81
CA SER A 360 3.81 4.11 1.78
C SER A 360 3.16 4.18 0.39
N ARG A 361 3.86 3.70 -0.65
CA ARG A 361 3.51 3.82 -2.08
C ARG A 361 3.40 5.25 -2.60
N ARG A 362 3.72 6.26 -1.78
CA ARG A 362 3.82 7.67 -2.20
C ARG A 362 5.20 8.01 -2.76
N ILE A 363 6.22 7.31 -2.28
CA ILE A 363 7.57 7.35 -2.81
C ILE A 363 7.72 6.14 -3.74
N THR A 364 8.23 6.39 -4.93
CA THR A 364 8.47 5.41 -5.99
C THR A 364 9.92 5.50 -6.46
N HIS A 365 10.33 4.61 -7.37
CA HIS A 365 11.65 4.66 -8.00
C HIS A 365 11.89 6.00 -8.69
N ASP A 366 10.97 6.46 -9.53
CA ASP A 366 11.11 7.75 -10.22
C ASP A 366 11.14 8.94 -9.24
N ASN A 367 10.33 8.89 -8.17
CA ASN A 367 10.38 9.94 -7.15
C ASN A 367 11.70 9.94 -6.38
N LEU A 368 12.25 8.77 -6.04
CA LEU A 368 13.57 8.69 -5.40
C LEU A 368 14.68 9.13 -6.34
N LYS A 369 14.60 8.82 -7.63
CA LYS A 369 15.60 9.23 -8.62
C LYS A 369 15.74 10.75 -8.73
N LEU A 370 14.66 11.48 -8.49
CA LEU A 370 14.66 12.95 -8.42
C LEU A 370 15.24 13.49 -7.10
N ARG A 371 15.17 12.71 -6.01
CA ARG A 371 15.58 13.10 -4.66
C ARG A 371 17.02 12.70 -4.34
N ASP A 372 17.39 11.49 -4.70
CA ASP A 372 18.69 10.86 -4.45
C ASP A 372 19.04 9.92 -5.63
N PRO A 373 19.63 10.48 -6.70
CA PRO A 373 19.99 9.69 -7.88
C PRO A 373 21.06 8.63 -7.57
N GLU A 374 21.99 8.92 -6.65
CA GLU A 374 23.09 8.01 -6.28
C GLU A 374 22.55 6.74 -5.61
N PHE A 375 21.62 6.89 -4.66
CA PHE A 375 20.97 5.74 -4.04
C PHE A 375 20.14 4.94 -5.05
N THR A 376 19.43 5.60 -5.98
CA THR A 376 18.67 4.84 -7.00
C THR A 376 19.55 4.09 -7.98
N GLU A 377 20.72 4.63 -8.34
CA GLU A 377 21.72 3.92 -9.16
C GLU A 377 22.24 2.69 -8.41
N LEU A 378 22.57 2.83 -7.12
CA LEU A 378 22.97 1.70 -6.28
C LEU A 378 21.89 0.61 -6.21
N VAL A 379 20.61 0.99 -6.08
CA VAL A 379 19.48 0.05 -6.07
C VAL A 379 19.38 -0.71 -7.40
N ASP A 380 19.47 0.01 -8.53
CA ASP A 380 19.39 -0.59 -9.86
C ASP A 380 20.58 -1.54 -10.12
N GLU A 381 21.80 -1.13 -9.76
CA GLU A 381 23.02 -1.94 -9.89
C GLU A 381 22.97 -3.20 -9.02
N THR A 382 22.52 -3.07 -7.77
CA THR A 382 22.39 -4.19 -6.83
C THR A 382 21.38 -5.20 -7.33
N PHE A 383 20.23 -4.72 -7.83
CA PHE A 383 19.23 -5.60 -8.43
C PHE A 383 19.77 -6.31 -9.67
N ALA A 384 20.44 -5.59 -10.58
CA ALA A 384 21.01 -6.20 -11.80
C ALA A 384 22.12 -7.22 -11.47
N ALA A 385 22.95 -6.94 -10.46
CA ALA A 385 23.97 -7.87 -9.97
C ALA A 385 23.35 -9.16 -9.40
N ALA A 386 22.24 -9.05 -8.66
CA ALA A 386 21.50 -10.20 -8.15
C ALA A 386 20.86 -11.06 -9.26
N VAL A 387 20.49 -10.46 -10.39
CA VAL A 387 20.01 -11.19 -11.57
C VAL A 387 21.13 -11.95 -12.29
N GLY A 388 22.35 -11.40 -12.31
CA GLY A 388 23.56 -12.12 -12.75
C GLY A 388 23.74 -12.30 -14.26
N THR A 389 23.07 -11.48 -15.09
CA THR A 389 23.13 -11.56 -16.57
C THR A 389 24.25 -10.73 -17.20
N GLY A 390 24.85 -9.82 -16.42
CA GLY A 390 25.90 -8.89 -16.88
C GLY A 390 25.38 -7.63 -17.59
N GLU A 391 24.07 -7.48 -17.81
CA GLU A 391 23.46 -6.25 -18.34
C GLU A 391 23.05 -5.33 -17.19
N THR A 392 23.99 -4.54 -16.67
CA THR A 392 23.78 -3.68 -15.49
C THR A 392 22.91 -2.46 -15.76
N SER A 393 22.73 -2.05 -17.02
CA SER A 393 22.00 -0.84 -17.38
C SER A 393 20.52 -1.05 -17.74
N ALA A 394 20.03 -2.29 -17.71
CA ALA A 394 18.62 -2.55 -17.98
C ALA A 394 17.76 -2.23 -16.74
N PRO A 395 16.68 -1.41 -16.89
CA PRO A 395 15.72 -1.19 -15.80
C PRO A 395 15.18 -2.51 -15.25
N ALA A 396 14.81 -2.54 -13.98
CA ALA A 396 14.36 -3.76 -13.30
C ALA A 396 13.30 -4.54 -14.08
N MET A 397 12.31 -3.85 -14.67
CA MET A 397 11.27 -4.50 -15.48
C MET A 397 11.79 -5.22 -16.73
N PHE A 398 12.96 -4.84 -17.26
CA PHE A 398 13.59 -5.40 -18.47
C PHE A 398 14.74 -6.37 -18.17
N GLN A 399 15.09 -6.56 -16.91
CA GLN A 399 15.96 -7.66 -16.50
C GLN A 399 15.23 -8.99 -16.76
N PRO A 400 15.90 -10.03 -17.26
CA PRO A 400 15.25 -11.32 -17.49
C PRO A 400 14.90 -12.01 -16.16
N HIS A 401 14.03 -13.01 -16.25
CA HIS A 401 13.62 -13.83 -15.11
C HIS A 401 13.38 -15.28 -15.54
N ARG A 402 13.49 -16.22 -14.61
CA ARG A 402 13.22 -17.64 -14.86
C ARG A 402 12.06 -18.13 -14.01
N ILE A 403 11.12 -18.82 -14.63
CA ILE A 403 10.12 -19.65 -13.93
C ILE A 403 10.50 -21.09 -14.19
N GLY A 404 10.98 -21.83 -13.19
CA GLY A 404 11.56 -23.15 -13.43
C GLY A 404 12.64 -23.12 -14.52
N GLN A 405 12.44 -23.87 -15.60
CA GLN A 405 13.37 -23.88 -16.75
C GLN A 405 13.05 -22.82 -17.81
N LEU A 406 11.87 -22.18 -17.76
CA LEU A 406 11.43 -21.19 -18.74
C LEU A 406 12.13 -19.85 -18.52
N GLU A 407 12.81 -19.36 -19.54
CA GLU A 407 13.44 -18.04 -19.56
C GLU A 407 12.50 -17.00 -20.15
N LEU A 408 12.29 -15.91 -19.40
CA LEU A 408 11.56 -14.72 -19.82
C LEU A 408 12.55 -13.59 -20.09
N VAL A 409 12.38 -12.89 -21.20
CA VAL A 409 13.27 -11.79 -21.60
C VAL A 409 13.10 -10.53 -20.75
N ASN A 410 11.97 -10.40 -20.03
CA ASN A 410 11.67 -9.31 -19.12
C ASN A 410 10.61 -9.74 -18.10
N ARG A 411 10.29 -8.86 -17.14
CA ARG A 411 9.42 -9.15 -15.99
C ARG A 411 7.96 -8.70 -16.18
N VAL A 412 7.56 -8.41 -17.41
CA VAL A 412 6.24 -7.89 -17.74
C VAL A 412 5.35 -9.00 -18.29
N VAL A 413 4.19 -9.18 -17.65
CA VAL A 413 3.20 -10.20 -17.99
C VAL A 413 1.93 -9.53 -18.50
N LEU A 414 1.35 -10.03 -19.60
CA LEU A 414 -0.05 -9.77 -19.92
C LEU A 414 -0.90 -10.64 -19.00
N SER A 415 -1.72 -10.03 -18.14
CA SER A 415 -2.66 -10.77 -17.29
C SER A 415 -3.72 -11.52 -18.13
N PRO A 416 -4.18 -12.69 -17.68
CA PRO A 416 -5.39 -13.32 -18.21
C PRO A 416 -6.58 -12.34 -18.18
N MET A 417 -7.27 -12.18 -19.31
CA MET A 417 -8.42 -11.30 -19.49
C MET A 417 -9.40 -11.91 -20.49
N ASP A 418 -10.57 -12.34 -20.02
CA ASP A 418 -11.61 -12.93 -20.87
C ASP A 418 -12.11 -11.95 -21.92
N MET A 419 -12.02 -12.36 -23.19
CA MET A 419 -12.41 -11.54 -24.35
C MET A 419 -13.81 -11.83 -24.85
N TYR A 420 -14.42 -12.91 -24.38
CA TYR A 420 -15.80 -13.28 -24.68
C TYR A 420 -16.10 -13.26 -26.20
N SER A 421 -15.12 -13.68 -27.00
CA SER A 421 -15.09 -13.53 -28.46
C SER A 421 -14.92 -14.86 -29.20
N ALA A 422 -14.97 -15.99 -28.50
CA ALA A 422 -14.95 -17.32 -29.08
C ALA A 422 -16.34 -17.72 -29.59
N VAL A 423 -16.37 -18.67 -30.52
CA VAL A 423 -17.60 -19.32 -30.97
C VAL A 423 -17.45 -20.80 -30.66
N ASP A 424 -18.37 -21.34 -29.85
CA ASP A 424 -18.33 -22.73 -29.38
C ASP A 424 -16.97 -23.13 -28.78
N GLY A 425 -16.35 -22.20 -28.03
CA GLY A 425 -15.04 -22.37 -27.43
C GLY A 425 -13.85 -22.22 -28.38
N VAL A 426 -14.06 -22.11 -29.69
CA VAL A 426 -12.98 -21.97 -30.68
C VAL A 426 -12.46 -20.53 -30.72
N PRO A 427 -11.17 -20.27 -30.40
CA PRO A 427 -10.61 -18.93 -30.53
C PRO A 427 -10.44 -18.53 -32.00
N GLY A 428 -11.06 -17.42 -32.39
CA GLY A 428 -10.96 -16.86 -33.74
C GLY A 428 -9.83 -15.83 -33.94
N ASP A 429 -9.88 -15.13 -35.07
CA ASP A 429 -8.90 -14.10 -35.47
C ASP A 429 -8.80 -12.93 -34.49
N PHE A 430 -9.87 -12.66 -33.72
CA PHE A 430 -9.81 -11.67 -32.64
C PHE A 430 -8.72 -12.01 -31.62
N HIS A 431 -8.66 -13.27 -31.15
CA HIS A 431 -7.67 -13.73 -30.18
C HIS A 431 -6.26 -13.72 -30.79
N LEU A 432 -6.12 -14.09 -32.06
CA LEU A 432 -4.85 -14.00 -32.78
C LEU A 432 -4.33 -12.55 -32.80
N ALA A 433 -5.16 -11.59 -33.19
CA ALA A 433 -4.78 -10.18 -33.23
C ALA A 433 -4.54 -9.61 -31.81
N HIS A 434 -5.38 -9.99 -30.85
CA HIS A 434 -5.29 -9.56 -29.46
C HIS A 434 -3.97 -10.02 -28.83
N LEU A 435 -3.71 -11.32 -28.77
CA LEU A 435 -2.51 -11.89 -28.13
C LEU A 435 -1.26 -11.61 -28.96
N GLY A 436 -1.34 -11.70 -30.29
CA GLY A 436 -0.22 -11.43 -31.19
C GLY A 436 0.32 -10.00 -31.10
N SER A 437 -0.55 -9.02 -30.89
CA SER A 437 -0.12 -7.62 -30.69
C SER A 437 0.55 -7.38 -29.33
N ARG A 438 0.23 -8.14 -28.28
CA ARG A 438 0.92 -8.03 -26.98
C ARG A 438 2.26 -8.77 -26.98
N ALA A 439 2.32 -9.89 -27.72
CA ALA A 439 3.57 -10.61 -27.95
C ALA A 439 4.58 -9.73 -28.71
N THR A 440 4.16 -9.15 -29.84
CA THR A 440 5.00 -8.21 -30.60
C THR A 440 5.14 -6.83 -29.93
N GLY A 441 4.26 -6.54 -28.95
CA GLY A 441 4.28 -5.37 -28.07
C GLY A 441 5.26 -5.45 -26.90
N GLY A 442 6.06 -6.53 -26.82
CA GLY A 442 7.24 -6.64 -25.96
C GLY A 442 7.03 -7.24 -24.58
N ALA A 443 5.85 -7.78 -24.24
CA ALA A 443 5.67 -8.51 -22.98
C ALA A 443 6.54 -9.77 -22.96
N GLY A 444 7.14 -10.09 -21.81
CA GLY A 444 7.97 -11.30 -21.64
C GLY A 444 7.13 -12.57 -21.57
N LEU A 445 5.95 -12.49 -20.95
CA LEU A 445 4.95 -13.55 -20.87
C LEU A 445 3.57 -13.01 -21.28
N VAL A 446 2.91 -13.71 -22.20
CA VAL A 446 1.56 -13.43 -22.67
C VAL A 446 0.65 -14.54 -22.18
N MET A 447 -0.16 -14.28 -21.16
CA MET A 447 -1.17 -15.24 -20.73
C MET A 447 -2.41 -15.13 -21.60
N THR A 448 -3.01 -16.27 -21.94
CA THR A 448 -4.37 -16.31 -22.49
C THR A 448 -5.39 -15.81 -21.47
N GLU A 449 -6.60 -15.56 -21.92
CA GLU A 449 -7.79 -15.59 -21.05
C GLU A 449 -7.97 -16.94 -20.35
N MET A 450 -8.99 -17.05 -19.48
CA MET A 450 -9.35 -18.35 -18.92
C MET A 450 -9.87 -19.27 -20.04
N VAL A 451 -9.14 -20.35 -20.28
CA VAL A 451 -9.50 -21.37 -21.27
C VAL A 451 -10.24 -22.50 -20.57
N CYS A 452 -11.49 -22.69 -20.96
CA CYS A 452 -12.41 -23.59 -20.28
C CYS A 452 -12.13 -25.06 -20.61
N VAL A 453 -12.14 -25.92 -19.59
CA VAL A 453 -11.82 -27.36 -19.72
C VAL A 453 -12.97 -28.21 -20.25
N SER A 454 -14.18 -27.65 -20.34
CA SER A 454 -15.39 -28.29 -20.89
C SER A 454 -16.40 -27.24 -21.36
N PRO A 455 -17.45 -27.63 -22.11
CA PRO A 455 -18.53 -26.70 -22.48
C PRO A 455 -19.24 -26.08 -21.27
N GLU A 456 -19.43 -26.84 -20.19
CA GLU A 456 -20.10 -26.41 -18.95
C GLU A 456 -19.17 -25.61 -18.03
N ALA A 457 -17.85 -25.69 -18.26
CA ALA A 457 -16.84 -24.91 -17.55
C ALA A 457 -16.83 -23.42 -17.91
N ARG A 458 -17.57 -23.01 -18.95
CA ARG A 458 -17.61 -21.62 -19.42
C ARG A 458 -18.35 -20.69 -18.46
N ILE A 459 -17.85 -19.46 -18.35
CA ILE A 459 -18.52 -18.29 -17.79
C ILE A 459 -19.65 -17.91 -18.74
N THR A 460 -19.31 -17.61 -20.00
CA THR A 460 -20.24 -17.15 -21.03
C THR A 460 -20.19 -18.01 -22.29
N PRO A 461 -21.18 -17.89 -23.20
CA PRO A 461 -21.10 -18.53 -24.52
C PRO A 461 -19.88 -18.10 -25.36
N GLY A 462 -19.31 -16.92 -25.08
CA GLY A 462 -18.17 -16.35 -25.80
C GLY A 462 -16.79 -16.77 -25.27
N ASP A 463 -16.72 -17.62 -24.25
CA ASP A 463 -15.47 -18.06 -23.65
C ASP A 463 -14.72 -19.06 -24.54
N THR A 464 -13.40 -18.98 -24.54
CA THR A 464 -12.55 -19.98 -25.18
C THR A 464 -12.53 -21.32 -24.42
N GLY A 465 -12.27 -22.40 -25.15
CA GLY A 465 -12.21 -23.77 -24.64
C GLY A 465 -10.96 -24.52 -25.09
N LEU A 466 -10.70 -25.64 -24.43
CA LEU A 466 -9.66 -26.60 -24.81
C LEU A 466 -10.08 -28.05 -24.52
N TYR A 467 -11.24 -28.43 -25.05
CA TYR A 467 -11.86 -29.74 -24.93
C TYR A 467 -12.16 -30.39 -26.29
N SER A 468 -11.66 -29.81 -27.39
CA SER A 468 -11.74 -30.39 -28.73
C SER A 468 -10.44 -30.22 -29.53
N ASP A 469 -10.30 -31.02 -30.58
CA ASP A 469 -9.13 -30.96 -31.48
C ASP A 469 -9.11 -29.66 -32.28
N GLU A 470 -10.29 -29.16 -32.70
CA GLU A 470 -10.42 -27.88 -33.40
C GLU A 470 -9.94 -26.70 -32.54
N GLN A 471 -10.28 -26.71 -31.25
CA GLN A 471 -9.80 -25.70 -30.30
C GLN A 471 -8.27 -25.80 -30.13
N THR A 472 -7.72 -27.01 -30.09
CA THR A 472 -6.28 -27.26 -29.99
C THR A 472 -5.55 -26.70 -31.20
N ASP A 473 -6.05 -26.95 -32.41
CA ASP A 473 -5.48 -26.45 -33.66
C ASP A 473 -5.52 -24.91 -33.72
N ALA A 474 -6.63 -24.30 -33.29
CA ALA A 474 -6.79 -22.86 -33.24
C ALA A 474 -5.82 -22.20 -32.26
N TRP A 475 -5.66 -22.77 -31.06
CA TRP A 475 -4.65 -22.31 -30.10
C TRP A 475 -3.22 -22.49 -30.61
N ARG A 476 -2.91 -23.63 -31.24
CA ARG A 476 -1.59 -23.89 -31.85
C ARG A 476 -1.23 -22.82 -32.88
N ARG A 477 -2.19 -22.37 -33.69
CA ARG A 477 -2.00 -21.25 -34.65
C ARG A 477 -1.59 -19.95 -33.93
N ILE A 478 -2.24 -19.63 -32.81
CA ILE A 478 -1.97 -18.40 -32.04
C ILE A 478 -0.60 -18.46 -31.36
N VAL A 479 -0.29 -19.58 -30.70
CA VAL A 479 1.00 -19.81 -30.03
C VAL A 479 2.15 -19.71 -31.05
N ASN A 480 2.03 -20.44 -32.16
CA ASN A 480 3.03 -20.41 -33.23
C ASN A 480 3.23 -18.99 -33.80
N TYR A 481 2.17 -18.21 -33.94
CA TYR A 481 2.28 -16.82 -34.39
C TYR A 481 3.11 -15.97 -33.42
N ALA A 482 2.85 -16.07 -32.11
CA ALA A 482 3.58 -15.32 -31.10
C ALA A 482 5.07 -15.70 -31.09
N HIS A 483 5.40 -17.00 -31.10
CA HIS A 483 6.77 -17.51 -31.13
C HIS A 483 7.52 -17.14 -32.42
N ALA A 484 6.84 -17.13 -33.56
CA ALA A 484 7.46 -16.80 -34.85
C ALA A 484 7.78 -15.30 -35.00
N ASN A 485 7.08 -14.43 -34.27
CA ASN A 485 7.14 -12.98 -34.48
C ASN A 485 7.66 -12.18 -33.26
N SER A 486 7.95 -12.83 -32.14
CA SER A 486 8.42 -12.16 -30.92
C SER A 486 9.23 -13.10 -30.03
N ALA A 487 9.88 -12.53 -29.00
CA ALA A 487 10.55 -13.31 -27.95
C ALA A 487 9.61 -13.69 -26.79
N ALA A 488 8.34 -13.28 -26.84
CA ALA A 488 7.37 -13.53 -25.78
C ALA A 488 7.11 -15.03 -25.62
N LYS A 489 6.95 -15.45 -24.37
CA LYS A 489 6.40 -16.77 -24.03
C LYS A 489 4.89 -16.70 -23.95
N VAL A 490 4.21 -17.80 -24.23
CA VAL A 490 2.75 -17.88 -24.18
C VAL A 490 2.34 -18.89 -23.12
N GLY A 491 1.62 -18.40 -22.11
CA GLY A 491 1.03 -19.24 -21.07
C GLY A 491 -0.46 -19.43 -21.29
N VAL A 492 -0.98 -20.59 -20.88
CA VAL A 492 -2.42 -20.87 -20.86
C VAL A 492 -2.93 -20.88 -19.42
N GLN A 493 -4.06 -20.20 -19.17
CA GLN A 493 -4.77 -20.33 -17.91
C GLN A 493 -5.94 -21.31 -18.10
N LEU A 494 -5.92 -22.47 -17.43
CA LEU A 494 -7.03 -23.43 -17.47
C LEU A 494 -7.98 -23.23 -16.30
N GLY A 495 -9.28 -23.21 -16.57
CA GLY A 495 -10.27 -22.95 -15.54
C GLY A 495 -11.65 -23.55 -15.79
N HIS A 496 -12.49 -23.45 -14.76
CA HIS A 496 -13.88 -23.87 -14.76
C HIS A 496 -14.70 -22.89 -13.92
N ALA A 497 -15.69 -22.23 -14.53
CA ALA A 497 -16.45 -21.13 -13.92
C ALA A 497 -17.28 -21.57 -12.69
N GLY A 498 -17.68 -22.84 -12.65
CA GLY A 498 -18.42 -23.40 -11.51
C GLY A 498 -19.74 -22.65 -11.33
N ARG A 499 -20.06 -22.22 -10.11
CA ARG A 499 -21.30 -21.48 -9.82
C ARG A 499 -21.45 -20.11 -10.52
N LYS A 500 -20.37 -19.59 -11.12
CA LYS A 500 -20.37 -18.34 -11.89
C LYS A 500 -20.51 -18.57 -13.40
N GLY A 501 -20.74 -19.82 -13.83
CA GLY A 501 -20.98 -20.16 -15.23
C GLY A 501 -22.39 -19.82 -15.71
N SER A 502 -22.59 -19.92 -17.02
CA SER A 502 -23.87 -19.68 -17.69
C SER A 502 -24.40 -18.24 -17.52
N THR A 503 -23.51 -17.27 -17.70
CA THR A 503 -23.83 -15.84 -17.66
C THR A 503 -23.76 -15.18 -19.04
N ARG A 504 -24.37 -14.01 -19.15
CA ARG A 504 -24.32 -13.15 -20.35
C ARG A 504 -22.91 -12.66 -20.60
N LEU A 505 -22.67 -12.19 -21.82
CA LEU A 505 -21.47 -11.43 -22.15
C LEU A 505 -21.42 -10.17 -21.27
N MET A 506 -20.22 -9.74 -20.88
CA MET A 506 -20.07 -8.68 -19.87
C MET A 506 -20.78 -7.35 -20.24
N TRP A 507 -20.87 -7.02 -21.54
CA TRP A 507 -21.53 -5.81 -22.03
C TRP A 507 -23.06 -5.94 -22.18
N GLU A 508 -23.61 -7.16 -22.06
CA GLU A 508 -25.05 -7.44 -22.06
C GLU A 508 -25.60 -7.57 -20.63
N GLY A 509 -24.71 -7.78 -19.65
CA GLY A 509 -25.02 -7.85 -18.23
C GLY A 509 -23.99 -8.66 -17.48
N ILE A 510 -22.96 -8.00 -16.94
CA ILE A 510 -21.91 -8.65 -16.13
C ILE A 510 -22.51 -9.46 -14.97
N ASP A 511 -22.03 -10.69 -14.80
CA ASP A 511 -22.46 -11.69 -13.81
C ASP A 511 -23.96 -12.05 -13.84
N GLN A 512 -24.73 -11.60 -14.84
CA GLN A 512 -26.15 -11.92 -14.94
C GLN A 512 -26.34 -13.25 -15.67
N PRO A 513 -27.27 -14.12 -15.23
CA PRO A 513 -27.54 -15.37 -15.93
C PRO A 513 -28.06 -15.12 -17.36
N LEU A 514 -27.89 -16.11 -18.23
CA LEU A 514 -28.52 -16.11 -19.55
C LEU A 514 -30.05 -16.07 -19.42
N GLU A 515 -30.72 -15.47 -20.39
CA GLU A 515 -32.20 -15.45 -20.44
C GLU A 515 -32.76 -16.80 -20.87
N GLU A 516 -32.11 -17.43 -21.85
CA GLU A 516 -32.45 -18.74 -22.40
C GLU A 516 -31.17 -19.54 -22.64
N GLY A 517 -31.29 -20.88 -22.71
CA GLY A 517 -30.14 -21.75 -23.01
C GLY A 517 -29.14 -21.91 -21.87
N ASN A 518 -29.54 -21.67 -20.61
CA ASN A 518 -28.68 -21.95 -19.46
C ASN A 518 -28.31 -23.44 -19.40
N TRP A 519 -27.06 -23.73 -19.06
CA TRP A 519 -26.60 -25.06 -18.69
C TRP A 519 -26.54 -25.19 -17.16
N GLU A 520 -26.62 -26.43 -16.66
CA GLU A 520 -26.46 -26.70 -15.23
C GLU A 520 -25.05 -26.31 -14.78
N VAL A 521 -24.97 -25.55 -13.68
CA VAL A 521 -23.70 -25.22 -13.03
C VAL A 521 -23.50 -26.06 -11.77
N ILE A 522 -22.24 -26.39 -11.52
CA ILE A 522 -21.81 -27.21 -10.38
C ILE A 522 -20.89 -26.43 -9.45
N ALA A 523 -20.90 -26.78 -8.17
CA ALA A 523 -20.14 -26.11 -7.12
C ALA A 523 -19.89 -27.05 -5.93
N PRO A 524 -18.98 -26.70 -5.00
CA PRO A 524 -18.82 -27.44 -3.75
C PRO A 524 -20.10 -27.50 -2.92
N SER A 525 -20.94 -26.47 -2.96
CA SER A 525 -22.21 -26.42 -2.22
C SER A 525 -23.29 -25.69 -3.04
N ALA A 526 -24.55 -25.96 -2.74
CA ALA A 526 -25.72 -25.37 -3.44
C ALA A 526 -25.98 -23.90 -3.03
N ILE A 527 -24.97 -23.04 -3.22
CA ILE A 527 -24.99 -21.62 -2.86
C ILE A 527 -24.72 -20.79 -4.13
N PRO A 528 -25.69 -20.00 -4.63
CA PRO A 528 -25.50 -19.17 -5.81
C PRO A 528 -24.50 -18.03 -5.55
N TYR A 529 -23.94 -17.46 -6.62
CA TYR A 529 -23.05 -16.30 -6.52
C TYR A 529 -23.77 -15.03 -6.06
N SER A 530 -25.01 -14.82 -6.53
CA SER A 530 -25.93 -13.77 -6.10
C SER A 530 -27.37 -14.29 -6.18
N ASP A 531 -28.32 -13.55 -5.59
CA ASP A 531 -29.75 -13.88 -5.62
C ASP A 531 -30.36 -13.97 -7.04
N LYS A 532 -29.66 -13.44 -8.05
CA LYS A 532 -30.08 -13.48 -9.45
C LYS A 532 -29.56 -14.71 -10.19
N ASN A 533 -28.49 -15.34 -9.71
CA ASN A 533 -27.85 -16.46 -10.40
C ASN A 533 -28.56 -17.78 -10.07
N GLN A 534 -28.40 -18.75 -10.95
CA GLN A 534 -28.88 -20.11 -10.71
C GLN A 534 -28.20 -20.75 -9.49
N VAL A 535 -28.98 -21.52 -8.72
CA VAL A 535 -28.45 -22.32 -7.61
C VAL A 535 -27.65 -23.47 -8.21
N PRO A 536 -26.34 -23.60 -7.92
CA PRO A 536 -25.55 -24.68 -8.46
C PRO A 536 -25.95 -26.01 -7.84
N ARG A 537 -25.80 -27.09 -8.61
CA ARG A 537 -25.86 -28.43 -8.04
C ARG A 537 -24.60 -28.70 -7.23
N GLU A 538 -24.78 -29.19 -6.01
CA GLU A 538 -23.65 -29.65 -5.19
C GLU A 538 -22.95 -30.85 -5.86
N MET A 539 -21.63 -30.75 -6.01
CA MET A 539 -20.83 -31.79 -6.65
C MET A 539 -20.78 -33.07 -5.82
N THR A 540 -20.94 -34.19 -6.51
CA THR A 540 -20.61 -35.53 -6.00
C THR A 540 -19.13 -35.82 -6.26
N ARG A 541 -18.61 -36.91 -5.65
CA ARG A 541 -17.26 -37.40 -5.94
C ARG A 541 -17.06 -37.73 -7.43
N ALA A 542 -18.09 -38.24 -8.12
CA ALA A 542 -18.03 -38.56 -9.55
C ALA A 542 -17.96 -37.29 -10.42
N ASP A 543 -18.61 -36.20 -9.99
CA ASP A 543 -18.47 -34.90 -10.66
C ASP A 543 -17.04 -34.37 -10.51
N MET A 544 -16.47 -34.46 -9.30
CA MET A 544 -15.08 -34.06 -9.03
C MET A 544 -14.08 -34.84 -9.90
N GLU A 545 -14.27 -36.15 -10.02
CA GLU A 545 -13.43 -36.99 -10.90
C GLU A 545 -13.58 -36.59 -12.37
N THR A 546 -14.80 -36.33 -12.81
CA THR A 546 -15.07 -35.88 -14.19
C THR A 546 -14.36 -34.57 -14.50
N VAL A 547 -14.50 -33.58 -13.62
CA VAL A 547 -13.81 -32.28 -13.75
C VAL A 547 -12.30 -32.46 -13.75
N ARG A 548 -11.75 -33.27 -12.83
CA ARG A 548 -10.31 -33.56 -12.80
C ARG A 548 -9.82 -34.12 -14.14
N GLU A 549 -10.52 -35.08 -14.72
CA GLU A 549 -10.16 -35.64 -16.03
C GLU A 549 -10.29 -34.61 -17.16
N GLN A 550 -11.28 -33.71 -17.11
CA GLN A 550 -11.39 -32.59 -18.06
C GLN A 550 -10.17 -31.66 -17.99
N PHE A 551 -9.70 -31.32 -16.79
CA PHE A 551 -8.46 -30.56 -16.60
C PHE A 551 -7.23 -31.29 -17.16
N VAL A 552 -7.12 -32.60 -16.92
CA VAL A 552 -6.03 -33.43 -17.46
C VAL A 552 -6.04 -33.45 -18.99
N GLU A 553 -7.21 -33.59 -19.60
CA GLU A 553 -7.36 -33.70 -21.05
C GLU A 553 -7.12 -32.34 -21.75
N ALA A 554 -7.56 -31.24 -21.15
CA ALA A 554 -7.19 -29.89 -21.58
C ALA A 554 -5.68 -29.63 -21.41
N THR A 555 -5.05 -30.14 -20.35
CA THR A 555 -3.60 -30.02 -20.12
C THR A 555 -2.78 -30.70 -21.21
N ARG A 556 -3.19 -31.90 -21.65
CA ARG A 556 -2.53 -32.60 -22.77
C ARG A 556 -2.64 -31.81 -24.07
N ARG A 557 -3.83 -31.30 -24.37
CA ARG A 557 -4.07 -30.42 -25.54
C ARG A 557 -3.25 -29.14 -25.47
N ALA A 558 -3.11 -28.53 -24.29
CA ALA A 558 -2.28 -27.35 -24.11
C ALA A 558 -0.81 -27.65 -24.43
N ALA A 559 -0.31 -28.81 -24.02
CA ALA A 559 1.07 -29.21 -24.28
C ALA A 559 1.29 -29.39 -25.79
N GLU A 560 0.32 -30.01 -26.47
CA GLU A 560 0.29 -30.21 -27.92
C GLU A 560 0.14 -28.91 -28.73
N ALA A 561 -0.62 -27.95 -28.22
CA ALA A 561 -0.75 -26.61 -28.80
C ALA A 561 0.53 -25.78 -28.66
N GLY A 562 1.50 -26.22 -27.84
CA GLY A 562 2.82 -25.64 -27.73
C GLY A 562 2.97 -24.55 -26.67
N PHE A 563 2.02 -24.41 -25.74
CA PHE A 563 2.13 -23.44 -24.64
C PHE A 563 3.39 -23.67 -23.79
N ASP A 564 4.04 -22.58 -23.37
CA ASP A 564 5.28 -22.60 -22.61
C ASP A 564 5.06 -22.81 -21.11
N LEU A 565 3.91 -22.33 -20.60
CA LEU A 565 3.53 -22.33 -19.19
C LEU A 565 2.04 -22.67 -19.08
N LEU A 566 1.68 -23.40 -18.02
CA LEU A 566 0.29 -23.63 -17.66
C LEU A 566 0.03 -22.99 -16.28
N GLU A 567 -1.09 -22.29 -16.16
CA GLU A 567 -1.60 -21.76 -14.90
C GLU A 567 -2.96 -22.38 -14.59
N VAL A 568 -3.10 -22.97 -13.40
CA VAL A 568 -4.41 -23.45 -12.92
C VAL A 568 -5.17 -22.29 -12.29
N HIS A 569 -6.41 -22.04 -12.74
CA HIS A 569 -7.23 -20.97 -12.19
C HIS A 569 -7.94 -21.42 -10.91
N ALA A 570 -7.42 -21.03 -9.75
CA ALA A 570 -8.00 -21.24 -8.42
C ALA A 570 -8.31 -19.92 -7.71
N ALA A 571 -8.80 -18.94 -8.47
CA ALA A 571 -9.14 -17.60 -7.99
C ALA A 571 -10.53 -17.17 -8.49
N HIS A 572 -10.92 -15.96 -8.11
CA HIS A 572 -12.08 -15.23 -8.59
C HIS A 572 -13.46 -15.87 -8.39
N GLY A 573 -13.60 -16.76 -7.39
CA GLY A 573 -14.87 -17.42 -7.09
C GLY A 573 -15.31 -18.48 -8.09
N TYR A 574 -14.48 -18.79 -9.09
CA TYR A 574 -14.68 -19.93 -9.98
C TYR A 574 -14.49 -21.26 -9.24
N LEU A 575 -14.61 -22.38 -9.93
CA LEU A 575 -14.81 -23.68 -9.30
C LEU A 575 -13.78 -23.99 -8.20
N LEU A 576 -12.47 -23.97 -8.51
CA LEU A 576 -11.45 -24.31 -7.51
C LEU A 576 -11.37 -23.25 -6.39
N SER A 577 -11.51 -21.96 -6.73
CA SER A 577 -11.61 -20.88 -5.72
C SER A 577 -12.80 -21.06 -4.79
N SER A 578 -13.92 -21.56 -5.31
CA SER A 578 -15.13 -21.78 -4.52
C SER A 578 -14.97 -22.93 -3.52
N PHE A 579 -14.13 -23.94 -3.81
CA PHE A 579 -13.73 -24.95 -2.82
C PHE A 579 -12.83 -24.35 -1.75
N LEU A 580 -11.92 -23.46 -2.14
CA LEU A 580 -11.01 -22.78 -1.22
C LEU A 580 -11.72 -21.82 -0.28
N SER A 581 -12.84 -21.19 -0.64
CA SER A 581 -13.50 -20.24 0.25
C SER A 581 -14.56 -20.89 1.15
N PRO A 582 -14.55 -20.60 2.47
CA PRO A 582 -15.63 -21.01 3.37
C PRO A 582 -16.97 -20.34 3.06
N LEU A 583 -17.00 -19.23 2.30
CA LEU A 583 -18.24 -18.53 1.91
C LEU A 583 -19.04 -19.29 0.84
N SER A 584 -18.38 -20.20 0.12
CA SER A 584 -18.97 -20.97 -0.97
C SER A 584 -18.92 -22.47 -0.75
N ASN A 585 -18.09 -22.95 0.17
CA ASN A 585 -17.94 -24.36 0.50
C ASN A 585 -18.39 -24.63 1.94
N THR A 586 -19.64 -25.06 2.08
CA THR A 586 -20.26 -25.46 3.35
C THR A 586 -20.41 -26.97 3.47
N ARG A 587 -19.63 -27.74 2.69
CA ARG A 587 -19.65 -29.20 2.75
C ARG A 587 -19.24 -29.70 4.13
N THR A 588 -19.81 -30.84 4.51
CA THR A 588 -19.53 -31.52 5.78
C THR A 588 -18.72 -32.81 5.61
N ASP A 589 -18.37 -33.15 4.37
CA ASP A 589 -17.46 -34.26 4.05
C ASP A 589 -15.99 -33.80 4.07
N VAL A 590 -15.09 -34.66 3.59
CA VAL A 590 -13.64 -34.40 3.58
C VAL A 590 -13.19 -33.31 2.59
N TYR A 591 -14.13 -32.64 1.92
CA TYR A 591 -13.88 -31.55 0.97
C TYR A 591 -14.35 -30.18 1.48
N GLY A 592 -14.90 -30.08 2.70
CA GLY A 592 -15.29 -28.80 3.32
C GLY A 592 -14.95 -28.69 4.80
N GLY A 593 -15.23 -27.52 5.38
CA GLY A 593 -14.89 -27.19 6.75
C GLY A 593 -13.45 -26.67 6.90
N SER A 594 -12.53 -27.53 7.37
CA SER A 594 -11.14 -27.14 7.62
C SER A 594 -10.43 -26.66 6.34
N LEU A 595 -9.38 -25.84 6.49
CA LEU A 595 -8.55 -25.41 5.36
C LEU A 595 -7.97 -26.62 4.60
N GLU A 596 -7.52 -27.65 5.31
CA GLU A 596 -7.02 -28.91 4.72
C GLU A 596 -8.07 -29.57 3.80
N ASN A 597 -9.31 -29.67 4.26
CA ASN A 597 -10.39 -30.26 3.47
C ASN A 597 -10.75 -29.39 2.27
N ARG A 598 -10.81 -28.07 2.44
CA ARG A 598 -11.08 -27.10 1.36
C ARG A 598 -9.99 -27.14 0.27
N LEU A 599 -8.74 -27.38 0.65
CA LEU A 599 -7.60 -27.54 -0.26
C LEU A 599 -7.62 -28.86 -1.04
N ARG A 600 -8.26 -29.91 -0.52
CA ARG A 600 -8.15 -31.27 -1.03
C ARG A 600 -8.48 -31.39 -2.51
N PHE A 601 -9.64 -30.89 -2.95
CA PHE A 601 -10.03 -30.99 -4.37
C PHE A 601 -9.18 -30.10 -5.29
N PRO A 602 -8.93 -28.80 -4.98
CA PRO A 602 -7.98 -27.99 -5.74
C PRO A 602 -6.60 -28.63 -5.92
N LEU A 603 -6.04 -29.24 -4.87
CA LEU A 603 -4.75 -29.93 -4.94
C LEU A 603 -4.84 -31.25 -5.73
N GLU A 604 -5.91 -32.04 -5.60
CA GLU A 604 -6.13 -33.23 -6.44
C GLU A 604 -6.15 -32.88 -7.94
N VAL A 605 -6.76 -31.75 -8.32
CA VAL A 605 -6.75 -31.24 -9.70
C VAL A 605 -5.36 -30.78 -10.09
N PHE A 606 -4.68 -30.02 -9.23
CA PHE A 606 -3.33 -29.52 -9.50
C PHE A 606 -2.32 -30.66 -9.71
N ASP A 607 -2.35 -31.69 -8.87
CA ASP A 607 -1.49 -32.88 -8.99
C ASP A 607 -1.73 -33.63 -10.30
N ALA A 608 -3.00 -33.79 -10.69
CA ALA A 608 -3.37 -34.45 -11.93
C ALA A 608 -2.90 -33.64 -13.16
N VAL A 609 -3.04 -32.32 -13.12
CA VAL A 609 -2.49 -31.40 -14.13
C VAL A 609 -0.97 -31.49 -14.17
N ARG A 610 -0.28 -31.46 -13.02
CA ARG A 610 1.17 -31.57 -12.95
C ARG A 610 1.69 -32.88 -13.54
N ALA A 611 0.99 -33.99 -13.31
CA ALA A 611 1.32 -35.29 -13.87
C ALA A 611 1.11 -35.36 -15.40
N ALA A 612 0.15 -34.60 -15.95
CA ALA A 612 -0.14 -34.56 -17.38
C ALA A 612 0.69 -33.51 -18.15
N TRP A 613 1.16 -32.46 -17.48
CA TRP A 613 1.96 -31.37 -18.05
C TRP A 613 3.45 -31.76 -18.18
N PRO A 614 4.14 -31.45 -19.29
CA PRO A 614 5.57 -31.76 -19.45
C PRO A 614 6.42 -31.25 -18.29
N ALA A 615 7.26 -32.12 -17.71
CA ALA A 615 7.97 -31.85 -16.45
C ALA A 615 8.96 -30.68 -16.56
N GLU A 616 9.48 -30.41 -17.75
CA GLU A 616 10.37 -29.29 -18.04
C GLU A 616 9.65 -27.95 -18.15
N ARG A 617 8.32 -27.95 -18.34
CA ARG A 617 7.52 -26.73 -18.49
C ARG A 617 6.92 -26.29 -17.16
N PRO A 618 6.93 -24.98 -16.86
CA PRO A 618 6.37 -24.47 -15.62
C PRO A 618 4.88 -24.72 -15.46
N LEU A 619 4.50 -25.04 -14.23
CA LEU A 619 3.12 -25.07 -13.78
C LEU A 619 2.96 -24.06 -12.64
N GLY A 620 2.00 -23.15 -12.79
CA GLY A 620 1.63 -22.17 -11.77
C GLY A 620 0.17 -22.29 -11.35
N VAL A 621 -0.22 -21.46 -10.38
CA VAL A 621 -1.60 -21.31 -9.94
C VAL A 621 -1.93 -19.84 -9.74
N ARG A 622 -3.15 -19.44 -10.10
CA ARG A 622 -3.70 -18.14 -9.72
C ARG A 622 -4.62 -18.29 -8.52
N LEU A 623 -4.43 -17.45 -7.50
CA LEU A 623 -5.17 -17.49 -6.24
C LEU A 623 -5.85 -16.15 -5.92
N SER A 624 -6.99 -16.20 -5.22
CA SER A 624 -7.57 -15.03 -4.54
C SER A 624 -7.03 -14.98 -3.11
N ALA A 625 -6.25 -13.94 -2.78
CA ALA A 625 -5.60 -13.83 -1.48
C ALA A 625 -6.52 -13.32 -0.34
N THR A 626 -7.67 -12.78 -0.70
CA THR A 626 -8.73 -12.41 0.24
C THR A 626 -10.07 -12.47 -0.48
N ASP A 627 -11.13 -12.80 0.23
CA ASP A 627 -12.49 -12.81 -0.29
C ASP A 627 -13.20 -11.46 -0.13
N TRP A 628 -12.57 -10.49 0.55
CA TRP A 628 -13.14 -9.15 0.83
C TRP A 628 -14.52 -9.16 1.49
N ALA A 629 -14.83 -10.22 2.25
CA ALA A 629 -16.09 -10.40 2.95
C ALA A 629 -15.87 -11.13 4.29
N ASP A 630 -16.70 -10.81 5.28
CA ASP A 630 -16.62 -11.38 6.62
C ASP A 630 -16.78 -12.90 6.60
N GLY A 631 -15.91 -13.61 7.32
CA GLY A 631 -15.90 -15.07 7.37
C GLY A 631 -15.28 -15.75 6.15
N GLY A 632 -14.80 -14.99 5.15
CA GLY A 632 -14.02 -15.49 4.02
C GLY A 632 -12.52 -15.65 4.32
N ASN A 633 -11.78 -16.07 3.32
CA ASN A 633 -10.32 -16.17 3.41
C ASN A 633 -9.68 -14.77 3.53
N HIS A 634 -8.61 -14.68 4.33
CA HIS A 634 -7.77 -13.50 4.48
C HIS A 634 -6.29 -13.81 4.19
N THR A 635 -5.41 -12.81 4.33
CA THR A 635 -3.98 -12.94 3.99
C THR A 635 -3.29 -14.19 4.56
N GLU A 636 -3.55 -14.55 5.83
CA GLU A 636 -2.93 -15.75 6.43
C GLU A 636 -3.41 -17.05 5.77
N ASP A 637 -4.68 -17.15 5.36
CA ASP A 637 -5.17 -18.30 4.59
C ASP A 637 -4.47 -18.33 3.23
N ALA A 638 -4.29 -17.18 2.58
CA ALA A 638 -3.63 -17.10 1.29
C ALA A 638 -2.17 -17.56 1.33
N VAL A 639 -1.43 -17.21 2.39
CA VAL A 639 -0.08 -17.71 2.61
C VAL A 639 -0.08 -19.23 2.77
N ALA A 640 -0.98 -19.78 3.59
CA ALA A 640 -1.10 -21.22 3.79
C ALA A 640 -1.55 -21.98 2.53
N ILE A 641 -2.49 -21.41 1.75
CA ILE A 641 -2.93 -21.95 0.46
C ILE A 641 -1.77 -21.94 -0.53
N ALA A 642 -1.05 -20.83 -0.66
CA ALA A 642 0.11 -20.73 -1.54
C ALA A 642 1.20 -21.75 -1.13
N GLU A 643 1.48 -21.89 0.16
CA GLU A 643 2.41 -22.90 0.68
C GLU A 643 2.00 -24.32 0.27
N ALA A 644 0.71 -24.65 0.36
CA ALA A 644 0.21 -25.95 -0.06
C ALA A 644 0.43 -26.19 -1.56
N PHE A 645 0.11 -25.23 -2.44
CA PHE A 645 0.38 -25.38 -3.87
C PHE A 645 1.89 -25.48 -4.18
N ILE A 646 2.73 -24.73 -3.46
CA ILE A 646 4.20 -24.82 -3.58
C ILE A 646 4.69 -26.22 -3.22
N ALA A 647 4.18 -26.80 -2.11
CA ALA A 647 4.51 -28.16 -1.70
C ALA A 647 4.10 -29.22 -2.73
N HIS A 648 3.07 -28.94 -3.53
CA HIS A 648 2.60 -29.77 -4.65
C HIS A 648 3.29 -29.46 -5.99
N GLY A 649 4.31 -28.58 -5.99
CA GLY A 649 5.16 -28.34 -7.15
C GLY A 649 4.78 -27.13 -8.01
N ALA A 650 4.00 -26.19 -7.49
CA ALA A 650 3.80 -24.90 -8.14
C ALA A 650 5.12 -24.11 -8.26
N GLN A 651 5.41 -23.64 -9.47
CA GLN A 651 6.62 -22.88 -9.79
C GLN A 651 6.34 -21.38 -9.96
N SER A 652 5.06 -20.99 -10.04
CA SER A 652 4.63 -19.61 -9.90
C SER A 652 3.28 -19.47 -9.21
N ILE A 653 3.10 -18.37 -8.48
CA ILE A 653 1.83 -17.96 -7.86
C ILE A 653 1.41 -16.59 -8.42
N ASP A 654 0.29 -16.54 -9.14
CA ASP A 654 -0.34 -15.27 -9.56
C ASP A 654 -1.37 -14.83 -8.51
N VAL A 655 -1.14 -13.66 -7.91
CA VAL A 655 -1.83 -13.23 -6.69
C VAL A 655 -2.88 -12.16 -7.02
N SER A 656 -4.13 -12.59 -7.09
CA SER A 656 -5.31 -11.74 -7.24
C SER A 656 -6.14 -11.72 -5.95
N THR A 657 -7.37 -11.21 -5.99
CA THR A 657 -8.29 -11.16 -4.85
C THR A 657 -9.74 -11.26 -5.29
N GLY A 658 -10.61 -11.57 -4.33
CA GLY A 658 -12.05 -11.36 -4.42
C GLY A 658 -12.78 -12.23 -5.43
N GLN A 659 -13.93 -11.71 -5.85
CA GLN A 659 -14.90 -12.26 -6.80
C GLN A 659 -15.57 -13.56 -6.34
N VAL A 660 -15.41 -13.93 -5.07
CA VAL A 660 -16.02 -15.12 -4.47
C VAL A 660 -17.50 -14.90 -4.19
N VAL A 661 -17.87 -13.76 -3.61
CA VAL A 661 -19.26 -13.37 -3.32
C VAL A 661 -19.56 -12.01 -3.92
N SER A 662 -20.82 -11.77 -4.35
CA SER A 662 -21.20 -10.50 -4.97
C SER A 662 -21.28 -9.32 -4.00
N THR A 663 -21.25 -9.57 -2.68
CA THR A 663 -21.35 -8.56 -1.61
C THR A 663 -19.98 -8.10 -1.09
N GLU A 664 -18.90 -8.53 -1.73
CA GLU A 664 -17.54 -8.16 -1.36
C GLU A 664 -17.30 -6.65 -1.37
N LYS A 665 -16.35 -6.18 -0.57
CA LYS A 665 -15.97 -4.76 -0.51
C LYS A 665 -14.45 -4.57 -0.68
N PRO A 666 -13.92 -4.68 -1.93
CA PRO A 666 -12.50 -4.53 -2.17
C PRO A 666 -11.99 -3.12 -1.86
N ALA A 667 -10.84 -3.02 -1.20
CA ALA A 667 -10.18 -1.74 -0.92
C ALA A 667 -9.37 -1.27 -2.14
N PHE A 668 -10.05 -0.83 -3.20
CA PHE A 668 -9.40 -0.39 -4.44
C PHE A 668 -8.43 0.79 -4.24
N GLY A 669 -7.34 0.76 -5.00
CA GLY A 669 -6.30 1.78 -5.00
C GLY A 669 -5.15 1.40 -5.94
N ARG A 670 -4.13 2.25 -6.01
CA ARG A 670 -2.90 1.95 -6.75
C ARG A 670 -2.25 0.67 -6.19
N SER A 671 -2.02 -0.32 -7.05
CA SER A 671 -1.35 -1.57 -6.69
C SER A 671 -1.97 -2.26 -5.46
N TYR A 672 -3.30 -2.24 -5.35
CA TYR A 672 -4.01 -2.61 -4.11
C TYR A 672 -3.86 -4.09 -3.70
N GLN A 673 -3.52 -4.98 -4.63
CA GLN A 673 -3.29 -6.40 -4.31
C GLN A 673 -1.81 -6.74 -4.09
N THR A 674 -0.89 -5.82 -4.39
CA THR A 674 0.56 -6.03 -4.18
C THR A 674 0.92 -6.42 -2.74
N PRO A 675 0.26 -5.92 -1.67
CA PRO A 675 0.56 -6.37 -0.31
C PRO A 675 0.37 -7.88 -0.10
N PHE A 676 -0.57 -8.52 -0.82
CA PHE A 676 -0.77 -9.96 -0.73
C PHE A 676 0.32 -10.74 -1.49
N ALA A 677 0.72 -10.23 -2.66
CA ALA A 677 1.86 -10.79 -3.40
C ALA A 677 3.15 -10.70 -2.57
N ASP A 678 3.34 -9.56 -1.92
CA ASP A 678 4.47 -9.28 -1.04
C ASP A 678 4.54 -10.26 0.14
N ALA A 679 3.41 -10.47 0.83
CA ALA A 679 3.31 -11.44 1.91
C ALA A 679 3.62 -12.87 1.45
N ILE A 680 3.02 -13.33 0.35
CA ILE A 680 3.27 -14.68 -0.20
C ILE A 680 4.74 -14.83 -0.62
N ARG A 681 5.30 -13.81 -1.29
CA ARG A 681 6.70 -13.84 -1.74
C ARG A 681 7.66 -13.99 -0.57
N ASN A 682 7.57 -13.09 0.39
CA ASN A 682 8.57 -12.98 1.45
C ASN A 682 8.37 -14.00 2.58
N ARG A 683 7.15 -14.50 2.82
CA ARG A 683 6.90 -15.51 3.88
C ARG A 683 7.08 -16.94 3.42
N VAL A 684 6.85 -17.25 2.13
CA VAL A 684 6.89 -18.63 1.63
C VAL A 684 7.57 -18.80 0.28
N ALA A 685 7.25 -18.02 -0.75
CA ALA A 685 7.67 -18.39 -2.11
C ALA A 685 9.18 -18.24 -2.35
N ALA A 686 9.80 -17.17 -1.82
CA ALA A 686 11.21 -16.86 -2.04
C ALA A 686 12.14 -17.98 -1.54
N ARG A 687 11.88 -18.55 -0.35
CA ARG A 687 12.67 -19.66 0.22
C ARG A 687 12.58 -20.97 -0.59
N HIS A 688 11.53 -21.12 -1.40
CA HIS A 688 11.33 -22.26 -2.28
C HIS A 688 11.72 -21.98 -3.74
N GLY A 689 12.24 -20.77 -4.05
CA GLY A 689 12.57 -20.37 -5.42
C GLY A 689 11.35 -20.28 -6.34
N VAL A 690 10.15 -20.06 -5.78
CA VAL A 690 8.89 -19.96 -6.52
C VAL A 690 8.64 -18.50 -6.90
N THR A 691 8.26 -18.29 -8.16
CA THR A 691 7.99 -16.95 -8.71
C THR A 691 6.65 -16.41 -8.22
N VAL A 692 6.61 -15.18 -7.73
CA VAL A 692 5.34 -14.49 -7.42
C VAL A 692 5.04 -13.40 -8.44
N ILE A 693 3.82 -13.41 -8.95
CA ILE A 693 3.32 -12.43 -9.92
C ILE A 693 2.35 -11.49 -9.19
N ALA A 694 2.65 -10.19 -9.19
CA ALA A 694 1.75 -9.16 -8.68
C ALA A 694 0.83 -8.64 -9.79
N VAL A 695 -0.45 -8.49 -9.48
CA VAL A 695 -1.47 -7.89 -10.36
C VAL A 695 -2.37 -6.92 -9.58
N GLY A 696 -3.13 -6.09 -10.28
CA GLY A 696 -4.19 -5.26 -9.67
C GLY A 696 -3.84 -3.78 -9.63
N ALA A 697 -4.36 -3.04 -10.62
CA ALA A 697 -4.16 -1.60 -10.76
C ALA A 697 -2.67 -1.15 -10.82
N ILE A 698 -1.82 -2.00 -11.42
CA ILE A 698 -0.47 -1.65 -11.88
C ILE A 698 -0.62 -1.00 -13.27
N ALA A 699 -0.19 0.25 -13.42
CA ALA A 699 -0.54 1.09 -14.56
C ALA A 699 0.65 1.75 -15.28
N SER A 700 1.77 1.95 -14.57
CA SER A 700 2.97 2.66 -15.03
C SER A 700 4.22 1.79 -14.94
N TYR A 701 5.26 2.14 -15.71
CA TYR A 701 6.55 1.44 -15.60
C TYR A 701 7.20 1.64 -14.22
N ASP A 702 6.95 2.80 -13.61
CA ASP A 702 7.41 3.12 -12.26
C ASP A 702 6.71 2.25 -11.19
N ASP A 703 5.44 1.87 -11.39
CA ASP A 703 4.80 0.82 -10.57
C ASP A 703 5.60 -0.47 -10.64
N VAL A 704 5.91 -0.93 -11.86
CA VAL A 704 6.59 -2.21 -12.10
C VAL A 704 7.99 -2.19 -11.49
N ASN A 705 8.80 -1.18 -11.81
CA ASN A 705 10.15 -1.05 -11.26
C ASN A 705 10.12 -0.96 -9.74
N SER A 706 9.25 -0.14 -9.15
CA SER A 706 9.14 0.00 -7.69
C SER A 706 8.76 -1.32 -7.01
N ILE A 707 7.84 -2.09 -7.58
CA ILE A 707 7.42 -3.39 -7.02
C ILE A 707 8.56 -4.41 -7.04
N LEU A 708 9.30 -4.48 -8.15
CA LEU A 708 10.40 -5.43 -8.36
C LEU A 708 11.61 -5.08 -7.48
N LEU A 709 12.04 -3.82 -7.49
CA LEU A 709 13.20 -3.35 -6.75
C LEU A 709 12.98 -3.48 -5.22
N ALA A 710 11.75 -3.24 -4.74
CA ALA A 710 11.38 -3.43 -3.34
C ALA A 710 11.25 -4.91 -2.92
N GLY A 711 11.37 -5.87 -3.85
CA GLY A 711 11.26 -7.30 -3.55
C GLY A 711 9.84 -7.73 -3.15
N ARG A 712 8.81 -7.06 -3.70
CA ARG A 712 7.39 -7.39 -3.41
C ARG A 712 6.80 -8.42 -4.37
N ALA A 713 7.39 -8.57 -5.55
CA ALA A 713 7.05 -9.57 -6.54
C ALA A 713 8.26 -9.83 -7.44
N ASP A 714 8.23 -10.92 -8.20
CA ASP A 714 9.28 -11.24 -9.17
C ASP A 714 8.87 -10.87 -10.61
N LEU A 715 7.57 -10.84 -10.87
CA LEU A 715 6.93 -10.43 -12.12
C LEU A 715 5.73 -9.51 -11.84
N CYS A 716 5.38 -8.66 -12.80
CA CYS A 716 4.18 -7.82 -12.74
C CYS A 716 3.24 -8.12 -13.91
N ALA A 717 2.00 -8.47 -13.61
CA ALA A 717 0.95 -8.67 -14.59
C ALA A 717 0.08 -7.42 -14.75
N LEU A 718 -0.09 -6.99 -16.00
CA LEU A 718 -0.89 -5.85 -16.39
C LEU A 718 -2.05 -6.32 -17.26
N GLY A 719 -3.25 -5.84 -16.94
CA GLY A 719 -4.46 -6.12 -17.71
C GLY A 719 -4.90 -4.92 -18.55
N ARG A 720 -5.72 -4.05 -17.94
CA ARG A 720 -6.31 -2.87 -18.59
C ARG A 720 -5.30 -1.94 -19.28
N SER A 721 -4.08 -1.83 -18.76
CA SER A 721 -3.00 -1.05 -19.39
C SER A 721 -2.64 -1.59 -20.78
N HIS A 722 -2.59 -2.91 -20.95
CA HIS A 722 -2.39 -3.56 -22.25
C HIS A 722 -3.63 -3.54 -23.13
N LEU A 723 -4.85 -3.46 -22.58
CA LEU A 723 -6.06 -3.20 -23.38
C LEU A 723 -6.03 -1.81 -23.98
N TYR A 724 -5.66 -0.80 -23.18
CA TYR A 724 -5.52 0.58 -23.62
C TYR A 724 -4.37 0.77 -24.62
N ASN A 725 -3.24 0.08 -24.40
CA ASN A 725 -2.07 0.15 -25.26
C ASN A 725 -1.44 -1.24 -25.45
N PRO A 726 -1.63 -1.91 -26.61
CA PRO A 726 -1.07 -3.24 -26.84
C PRO A 726 0.46 -3.28 -26.81
N HIS A 727 1.13 -2.16 -27.13
CA HIS A 727 2.59 -2.02 -27.12
C HIS A 727 3.09 -1.31 -25.86
N TRP A 728 2.34 -1.38 -24.75
CA TRP A 728 2.66 -0.71 -23.49
C TRP A 728 4.10 -0.97 -23.04
N THR A 729 4.56 -2.22 -23.11
CA THR A 729 5.90 -2.61 -22.68
C THR A 729 7.00 -1.92 -23.51
N LEU A 730 6.86 -1.90 -24.84
CA LEU A 730 7.81 -1.19 -25.71
C LEU A 730 7.74 0.33 -25.56
N HIS A 731 6.56 0.91 -25.30
CA HIS A 731 6.42 2.34 -24.99
C HIS A 731 7.07 2.69 -23.65
N ALA A 732 6.92 1.85 -22.62
CA ALA A 732 7.62 1.99 -21.35
C ALA A 732 9.15 1.95 -21.52
N ALA A 733 9.66 1.08 -22.41
CA ALA A 733 11.08 1.08 -22.76
C ALA A 733 11.52 2.40 -23.40
N ALA A 734 10.73 2.92 -24.35
CA ALA A 734 11.02 4.18 -25.02
C ALA A 734 10.95 5.39 -24.07
N GLU A 735 10.03 5.39 -23.10
CA GLU A 735 9.90 6.42 -22.06
C GLU A 735 11.10 6.42 -21.11
N GLN A 736 11.63 5.23 -20.79
CA GLN A 736 12.86 5.06 -20.00
C GLN A 736 14.16 5.18 -20.83
N GLY A 737 14.06 5.37 -22.15
CA GLY A 737 15.21 5.43 -23.05
C GLY A 737 15.94 4.09 -23.25
N TYR A 738 15.35 2.96 -22.84
CA TYR A 738 15.94 1.63 -22.90
C TYR A 738 15.80 1.01 -24.31
N VAL A 739 16.89 0.37 -24.80
CA VAL A 739 16.97 -0.23 -26.14
C VAL A 739 17.65 -1.61 -26.16
N GLY A 740 17.74 -2.28 -25.01
CA GLY A 740 18.41 -3.58 -24.86
C GLY A 740 17.53 -4.80 -25.18
N VAL A 741 18.02 -6.00 -24.84
CA VAL A 741 17.40 -7.27 -25.26
C VAL A 741 16.05 -7.52 -24.59
N GLY A 742 15.79 -6.94 -23.42
CA GLY A 742 14.51 -7.04 -22.73
C GLY A 742 13.37 -6.28 -23.43
N ALA A 743 13.65 -5.44 -24.42
CA ALA A 743 12.66 -4.61 -25.13
C ALA A 743 12.91 -4.54 -26.65
N GLN A 744 13.07 -5.71 -27.29
CA GLN A 744 13.30 -5.76 -28.73
C GLN A 744 12.05 -5.38 -29.53
N TRP A 745 12.16 -4.30 -30.28
CA TRP A 745 11.14 -3.90 -31.24
C TRP A 745 11.16 -4.81 -32.47
N PRO A 746 9.99 -5.28 -32.97
CA PRO A 746 9.91 -5.92 -34.27
C PRO A 746 10.59 -5.06 -35.35
N MET A 747 11.31 -5.69 -36.28
CA MET A 747 12.09 -4.97 -37.30
C MET A 747 11.26 -3.91 -38.07
N PRO A 748 10.01 -4.19 -38.50
CA PRO A 748 9.16 -3.18 -39.13
C PRO A 748 8.76 -2.00 -38.22
N TYR A 749 8.75 -2.19 -36.90
CA TYR A 749 8.35 -1.17 -35.91
C TYR A 749 9.52 -0.36 -35.37
N ARG A 750 10.76 -0.69 -35.74
CA ARG A 750 11.97 -0.07 -35.18
C ARG A 750 12.00 1.46 -35.30
N ALA A 751 11.37 2.05 -36.32
CA ALA A 751 11.24 3.50 -36.47
C ALA A 751 10.37 4.16 -35.38
N GLY A 752 9.46 3.38 -34.77
CA GLY A 752 8.58 3.81 -33.67
C GLY A 752 9.22 3.75 -32.28
N ARG A 753 10.48 3.30 -32.14
CA ARG A 753 11.18 3.17 -30.85
C ARG A 753 11.44 4.48 -30.09
N ARG A 754 11.01 5.61 -30.65
CA ARG A 754 11.11 6.94 -30.04
C ARG A 754 9.74 7.58 -30.13
N ARG A 755 9.35 8.29 -29.06
CA ARG A 755 8.11 9.05 -29.05
C ARG A 755 8.10 10.03 -30.23
N PRO A 756 7.07 10.00 -31.10
CA PRO A 756 6.95 10.97 -32.19
C PRO A 756 6.93 12.39 -31.63
N PRO A 757 7.59 13.35 -32.29
CA PRO A 757 7.54 14.74 -31.86
C PRO A 757 6.09 15.24 -31.93
N THR A 758 5.54 15.67 -30.81
CA THR A 758 4.26 16.40 -30.76
C THR A 758 4.50 17.90 -30.95
N SER A 759 3.44 18.71 -30.95
CA SER A 759 3.51 20.17 -30.95
C SER A 759 4.58 20.61 -29.96
N ARG A 760 5.65 21.24 -30.46
CA ARG A 760 6.58 21.93 -29.58
C ARG A 760 5.76 23.04 -28.94
N THR A 761 5.68 23.08 -27.62
CA THR A 761 5.33 24.32 -26.95
C THR A 761 6.29 25.38 -27.49
N GLU A 762 5.76 26.47 -28.07
CA GLU A 762 6.56 27.64 -28.50
C GLU A 762 7.26 28.34 -27.33
N ALA A 763 7.25 27.74 -26.14
CA ALA A 763 8.20 27.99 -25.09
C ALA A 763 9.62 27.89 -25.67
N VAL A 764 10.13 29.04 -26.09
CA VAL A 764 11.54 29.26 -26.35
C VAL A 764 12.22 28.92 -25.03
N ARG A 765 12.88 27.76 -24.96
CA ARG A 765 13.81 27.48 -23.86
C ARG A 765 14.74 28.69 -23.79
N PRO A 766 14.85 29.38 -22.64
CA PRO A 766 15.68 30.57 -22.54
C PRO A 766 17.07 30.24 -23.10
N ARG A 767 17.44 30.90 -24.20
CA ARG A 767 18.79 30.78 -24.79
C ARG A 767 19.86 31.40 -23.88
N LEU A 768 19.42 32.17 -22.89
CA LEU A 768 20.17 32.89 -21.88
C LEU A 768 19.29 32.93 -20.63
N GLU A 769 19.73 32.27 -19.56
CA GLU A 769 19.27 32.54 -18.20
C GLU A 769 20.07 33.74 -17.70
N LEU A 770 19.58 34.96 -17.96
CA LEU A 770 20.21 36.21 -17.46
C LEU A 770 20.14 36.33 -15.93
N VAL A 771 19.28 35.52 -15.31
CA VAL A 771 19.33 35.13 -13.91
C VAL A 771 19.28 33.61 -13.94
N LEU A 772 20.44 32.97 -13.97
CA LEU A 772 20.55 31.68 -13.29
C LEU A 772 20.07 31.94 -11.85
N PRO A 773 19.06 31.25 -11.30
CA PRO A 773 19.29 30.81 -9.93
C PRO A 773 20.63 30.07 -10.04
N ALA A 774 21.67 30.61 -9.41
CA ALA A 774 23.07 30.26 -9.64
C ALA A 774 23.21 28.83 -10.15
N GLU A 775 23.86 28.62 -11.32
CA GLU A 775 24.28 27.29 -11.80
C GLU A 775 24.57 26.45 -10.58
N GLY A 776 23.72 25.43 -10.35
CA GLY A 776 23.43 24.91 -9.03
C GLY A 776 24.63 24.99 -8.11
N GLU A 777 24.53 25.77 -7.04
CA GLU A 777 24.95 25.16 -5.78
C GLU A 777 24.30 23.78 -5.83
N PRO A 778 25.08 22.68 -5.77
CA PRO A 778 24.47 21.36 -5.74
C PRO A 778 23.36 21.48 -4.73
N VAL A 779 22.10 21.28 -5.15
CA VAL A 779 21.00 21.16 -4.18
C VAL A 779 21.53 20.05 -3.32
N ASN A 780 21.95 20.42 -2.12
CA ASN A 780 22.68 19.48 -1.31
C ASN A 780 21.61 18.48 -0.90
N ASN A 781 21.49 17.39 -1.65
CA ASN A 781 20.51 16.35 -1.37
C ASN A 781 20.81 15.74 0.00
N HIS A 782 22.03 15.95 0.52
CA HIS A 782 22.52 15.50 1.81
C HIS A 782 22.81 16.66 2.77
N VAL A 783 21.74 17.27 3.30
CA VAL A 783 21.80 18.20 4.43
C VAL A 783 21.64 17.43 5.73
N ARG A 784 22.64 17.57 6.59
CA ARG A 784 22.63 17.09 7.97
C ARG A 784 22.33 18.23 8.92
N TRP A 785 21.54 17.95 9.97
CA TRP A 785 21.33 18.89 11.05
C TRP A 785 22.64 19.11 11.82
N THR A 786 23.05 20.36 11.94
CA THR A 786 24.22 20.75 12.73
C THR A 786 23.74 21.54 13.95
N PRO A 787 23.73 20.93 15.15
CA PRO A 787 23.23 21.62 16.33
C PRO A 787 24.14 22.77 16.74
N ASN A 788 23.56 23.91 17.12
CA ASN A 788 24.32 25.05 17.64
C ASN A 788 24.84 24.72 19.05
N ARG A 789 26.04 24.16 19.14
CA ARG A 789 26.72 23.98 20.43
C ARG A 789 27.13 25.35 20.97
N LEU A 790 26.52 25.77 22.07
CA LEU A 790 26.87 26.98 22.82
C LEU A 790 28.38 26.99 23.13
N GLY A 791 29.17 27.66 22.28
CA GLY A 791 30.64 27.74 22.42
C GLY A 791 31.41 28.03 21.13
N GLU A 792 30.91 27.65 19.95
CA GLU A 792 31.57 27.95 18.68
C GLU A 792 31.01 29.24 18.07
N LYS A 793 31.65 30.37 18.40
CA LYS A 793 31.48 31.60 17.62
C LYS A 793 32.04 31.37 16.22
N VAL A 794 31.17 31.16 15.24
CA VAL A 794 31.51 31.37 13.83
C VAL A 794 31.72 32.88 13.67
N SER A 795 32.99 33.29 13.60
CA SER A 795 33.36 34.64 13.19
C SER A 795 32.95 34.83 11.73
N VAL A 796 32.06 35.80 11.52
CA VAL A 796 31.57 36.29 10.22
C VAL A 796 32.69 36.58 9.25
#